data_AF-G4T6T0-F1
#
_entry.id   AF-G4T6T0-F1
#
_cell.length_a   1.000
_cell.length_b   1.000
_cell.length_c   1.000
_cell.angle_alpha   90.00
_cell.angle_beta   90.00
_cell.angle_gamma   90.00
#
_symmetry.space_group_name_H-M   'P 1'
#
loop_
_entity.id
_entity.type
_entity.pdbx_description
1 polymer ?
#
loop_
_entity_poly.entity_id
_entity_poly.type
_entity_poly.pdbx_seq_one_letter_code
_entity_poly.pdbx_strand_id
1 'polypeptide(L)'
;MPGPASTSSNTRPSSTMPGQRPPVNTQTKLLDTVQGRLLCIADIRGNISHLNTLAAEANAKAIIHTGDFGFIEPSSLDRISDRTLRHLVMYSPLITVPHRNRLLAPENTVATIREMITNSATPLLSEFPQLLSGDIKLSVPVYTVYGACEDVAVIERFRAGQYNIDNLHIIDEATTRCIDVGGVKFRLLGLGGAFVPHKMFDNGDGQATIAGGQGTMWTTALQIGELVDTAQRVYDVTETRILVSHASPGREGLIAQLALVVKADLTISAGLHFRYPTSYNEFSVQSDFEGFRSKLLASKDNFEKIWDAVKGQVEAVLDENQKILLEKALSVVERIPPPVSTVNSADENAWKNCWNWNLTDAAYGQLVLDIKEGRVNAEMRSQGFNYAYRRQTVPSSGPAVDSALNVPSNQAPNSTAPASTAPTKPGTPAFSKSSTPAPPTKPNSPTASRAGGAEGDVVNGTDKDASKRDKKKQKEKEKKVDKGGPTEANIQQGPKKGVNLETSGIDGSVNDDGATLSPGAETGGAQTPISRRGARNPWTLFIKHLPVPVSEDEIKEFFGDAKNGIIHVKIPHINQGGGKTQRHFAYVEFGDEEAMKAGLAMKGERIRDSTPHVSIADMDREPGGGRGRGRGFAMRGLMQAGLQRQSSGRGRAQAEES
;
A
#
# COMPACT_ATOMS: atom_id res chain seq x y z
N MET A 1 -4.67 52.75 -43.14
CA MET A 1 -5.43 52.39 -41.93
C MET A 1 -5.13 50.94 -41.55
N PRO A 2 -4.27 50.68 -40.55
CA PRO A 2 -4.07 49.35 -39.98
C PRO A 2 -4.72 49.20 -38.59
N GLY A 3 -5.16 47.99 -38.24
CA GLY A 3 -5.62 47.60 -36.90
C GLY A 3 -6.96 46.86 -36.89
N PRO A 4 -7.31 46.14 -35.80
CA PRO A 4 -6.54 45.98 -34.55
C PRO A 4 -5.61 44.75 -34.56
N ALA A 5 -4.67 44.69 -33.60
CA ALA A 5 -3.77 43.55 -33.38
C ALA A 5 -4.21 42.71 -32.16
N SER A 6 -3.81 41.43 -32.14
CA SER A 6 -4.06 40.51 -31.02
C SER A 6 -3.05 40.72 -29.87
N THR A 7 -3.55 40.87 -28.64
CA THR A 7 -2.71 41.05 -27.44
C THR A 7 -2.38 39.73 -26.76
N SER A 8 -1.27 39.10 -27.15
CA SER A 8 -0.68 37.97 -26.41
C SER A 8 0.13 38.47 -25.21
N SER A 9 -0.42 38.34 -24.01
CA SER A 9 0.24 38.77 -22.75
C SER A 9 1.34 37.78 -22.34
N ASN A 10 2.54 37.95 -22.90
CA ASN A 10 3.68 37.07 -22.65
C ASN A 10 4.37 37.41 -21.30
N THR A 11 3.87 36.84 -20.20
CA THR A 11 4.40 37.08 -18.85
C THR A 11 5.75 36.39 -18.63
N ARG A 12 6.83 37.18 -18.61
CA ARG A 12 8.14 36.74 -18.06
C ARG A 12 7.97 36.27 -16.60
N PRO A 13 8.73 35.26 -16.14
CA PRO A 13 8.87 35.01 -14.71
C PRO A 13 9.51 36.23 -14.03
N SER A 14 8.89 36.74 -12.97
CA SER A 14 9.44 37.81 -12.16
C SER A 14 10.58 37.29 -11.29
N SER A 15 11.73 37.96 -11.29
CA SER A 15 12.80 37.71 -10.31
C SER A 15 12.27 37.95 -8.89
N THR A 16 12.12 36.89 -8.10
CA THR A 16 11.63 36.95 -6.72
C THR A 16 12.60 37.69 -5.81
N MET A 17 12.07 38.60 -4.98
CA MET A 17 12.84 39.24 -3.92
C MET A 17 13.37 38.19 -2.92
N PRO A 18 14.58 38.36 -2.35
CA PRO A 18 15.09 37.45 -1.32
C PRO A 18 14.12 37.35 -0.14
N GLY A 19 13.66 36.14 0.17
CA GLY A 19 12.82 35.84 1.34
C GLY A 19 11.33 35.55 1.08
N GLN A 20 10.78 35.80 -0.11
CA GLN A 20 9.43 35.32 -0.44
C GLN A 20 9.47 33.87 -0.95
N ARG A 21 8.83 32.94 -0.22
CA ARG A 21 8.61 31.56 -0.69
C ARG A 21 7.71 31.56 -1.94
N PRO A 22 7.92 30.64 -2.90
CA PRO A 22 7.06 30.52 -4.08
C PRO A 22 5.57 30.39 -3.72
N PRO A 23 4.65 31.02 -4.47
CA PRO A 23 3.21 30.85 -4.25
C PRO A 23 2.79 29.41 -4.57
N VAL A 24 2.07 28.77 -3.65
CA VAL A 24 1.45 27.46 -3.91
C VAL A 24 0.40 27.65 -5.03
N ASN A 25 0.41 26.77 -6.04
CA ASN A 25 -0.69 26.71 -6.99
C ASN A 25 -1.94 26.15 -6.28
N THR A 26 -2.95 26.99 -6.06
CA THR A 26 -4.18 26.67 -5.34
C THR A 26 -5.39 26.36 -6.24
N GLN A 27 -5.19 26.37 -7.56
CA GLN A 27 -6.24 26.41 -8.59
C GLN A 27 -7.47 25.53 -8.29
N THR A 28 -8.64 26.17 -8.29
CA THR A 28 -9.95 25.51 -8.19
C THR A 28 -10.53 25.28 -9.59
N LYS A 29 -10.97 24.05 -9.89
CA LYS A 29 -11.71 23.70 -11.10
C LYS A 29 -13.16 23.34 -10.71
N LEU A 30 -14.10 24.19 -11.09
CA LEU A 30 -15.53 23.90 -11.00
C LEU A 30 -15.90 22.91 -12.11
N LEU A 31 -16.48 21.76 -11.75
CA LEU A 31 -16.88 20.72 -12.70
C LEU A 31 -18.39 20.70 -12.94
N ASP A 32 -19.19 20.80 -11.87
CA ASP A 32 -20.66 20.79 -11.91
C ASP A 32 -21.20 21.25 -10.54
N THR A 33 -22.08 22.26 -10.48
CA THR A 33 -22.60 22.74 -9.18
C THR A 33 -23.69 21.86 -8.59
N VAL A 34 -24.30 20.95 -9.37
CA VAL A 34 -25.50 20.19 -8.96
C VAL A 34 -25.12 18.74 -8.63
N GLN A 35 -24.43 18.06 -9.54
CA GLN A 35 -24.02 16.66 -9.34
C GLN A 35 -22.84 16.27 -10.25
N GLY A 36 -21.95 15.42 -9.76
CA GLY A 36 -20.85 14.90 -10.58
C GLY A 36 -20.15 13.70 -9.97
N ARG A 37 -19.58 12.86 -10.83
CA ARG A 37 -18.90 11.63 -10.42
C ARG A 37 -17.39 11.79 -10.57
N LEU A 38 -16.63 11.42 -9.54
CA LEU A 38 -15.17 11.35 -9.56
C LEU A 38 -14.78 9.87 -9.62
N LEU A 39 -13.97 9.51 -10.62
CA LEU A 39 -13.39 8.16 -10.73
C LEU A 39 -12.09 8.12 -9.92
N CYS A 40 -11.96 7.17 -9.02
CA CYS A 40 -10.79 6.98 -8.16
C CYS A 40 -10.17 5.60 -8.44
N ILE A 41 -8.93 5.61 -8.94
CA ILE A 41 -8.21 4.42 -9.42
C ILE A 41 -6.71 4.47 -9.05
N ALA A 42 -6.07 3.30 -8.95
CA ALA A 42 -4.63 3.17 -8.78
C ALA A 42 -4.00 2.45 -9.97
N ASP A 43 -2.69 2.60 -10.12
CA ASP A 43 -1.82 1.72 -10.88
C ASP A 43 -2.36 1.38 -12.29
N ILE A 44 -2.61 2.41 -13.10
CA ILE A 44 -2.95 2.24 -14.54
C ILE A 44 -1.74 1.72 -15.36
N ARG A 45 -0.52 1.84 -14.81
CA ARG A 45 0.73 1.22 -15.31
C ARG A 45 0.97 1.48 -16.81
N GLY A 46 0.78 2.73 -17.24
CA GLY A 46 1.07 3.17 -18.61
C GLY A 46 -0.02 2.93 -19.64
N ASN A 47 -1.15 2.29 -19.30
CA ASN A 47 -2.33 2.14 -20.17
C ASN A 47 -3.27 3.35 -20.06
N ILE A 48 -2.73 4.51 -20.45
CA ILE A 48 -3.33 5.85 -20.31
C ILE A 48 -4.62 5.99 -21.15
N SER A 49 -4.69 5.36 -22.32
CA SER A 49 -5.86 5.34 -23.19
C SER A 49 -7.08 4.73 -22.48
N HIS A 50 -6.88 3.73 -21.62
CA HIS A 50 -7.93 3.09 -20.83
C HIS A 50 -8.54 4.02 -19.77
N LEU A 51 -7.85 5.09 -19.34
CA LEU A 51 -8.43 6.12 -18.45
C LEU A 51 -9.70 6.73 -19.06
N ASN A 52 -9.72 6.96 -20.37
CA ASN A 52 -10.89 7.48 -21.09
C ASN A 52 -12.04 6.45 -21.12
N THR A 53 -11.71 5.16 -21.26
CA THR A 53 -12.71 4.07 -21.20
C THR A 53 -13.35 3.99 -19.82
N LEU A 54 -12.54 3.99 -18.76
CA LEU A 54 -13.04 3.94 -17.38
C LEU A 54 -13.83 5.21 -17.02
N ALA A 55 -13.38 6.39 -17.46
CA ALA A 55 -14.13 7.64 -17.27
C ALA A 55 -15.50 7.61 -17.97
N ALA A 56 -15.58 7.05 -19.18
CA ALA A 56 -16.84 6.87 -19.91
C ALA A 56 -17.75 5.84 -19.22
N GLU A 57 -17.25 4.66 -18.82
CA GLU A 57 -18.01 3.67 -18.06
C GLU A 57 -18.52 4.22 -16.71
N ALA A 58 -17.73 5.07 -16.05
CA ALA A 58 -18.10 5.71 -14.80
C ALA A 58 -18.95 6.98 -14.97
N ASN A 59 -19.16 7.50 -16.20
CA ASN A 59 -19.74 8.83 -16.45
C ASN A 59 -19.05 9.92 -15.58
N ALA A 60 -17.73 9.87 -15.51
CA ALA A 60 -16.92 10.70 -14.62
C ALA A 60 -16.76 12.12 -15.16
N LYS A 61 -16.63 13.09 -14.25
CA LYS A 61 -16.29 14.50 -14.55
C LYS A 61 -14.78 14.76 -14.38
N ALA A 62 -14.10 13.94 -13.59
CA ALA A 62 -12.65 13.94 -13.37
C ALA A 62 -12.18 12.58 -12.84
N ILE A 63 -10.87 12.34 -12.90
CA ILE A 63 -10.19 11.18 -12.28
C ILE A 63 -9.27 11.67 -11.15
N ILE A 64 -9.24 10.94 -10.03
CA ILE A 64 -8.18 11.00 -9.01
C ILE A 64 -7.39 9.70 -9.11
N HIS A 65 -6.08 9.79 -9.28
CA HIS A 65 -5.19 8.64 -9.53
C HIS A 65 -4.03 8.58 -8.52
N THR A 66 -3.80 7.41 -7.93
CA THR A 66 -2.91 7.25 -6.76
C THR A 66 -1.49 6.76 -7.11
N GLY A 67 -0.95 7.15 -8.27
CA GLY A 67 0.41 6.80 -8.70
C GLY A 67 0.50 5.50 -9.52
N ASP A 68 1.71 5.21 -10.00
CA ASP A 68 2.01 4.21 -11.05
C ASP A 68 1.22 4.53 -12.33
N PHE A 69 1.30 5.79 -12.75
CA PHE A 69 0.66 6.31 -13.96
C PHE A 69 1.30 5.73 -15.24
N GLY A 70 2.60 5.47 -15.18
CA GLY A 70 3.45 5.11 -16.31
C GLY A 70 4.23 6.31 -16.85
N PHE A 71 4.73 7.20 -15.99
CA PHE A 71 5.66 8.27 -16.36
C PHE A 71 7.02 7.67 -16.76
N ILE A 72 7.06 7.14 -17.99
CA ILE A 72 8.16 6.41 -18.61
C ILE A 72 8.20 6.82 -20.09
N GLU A 73 9.36 7.28 -20.55
CA GLU A 73 9.66 7.63 -21.95
C GLU A 73 10.81 6.76 -22.48
N PRO A 74 11.17 6.81 -23.78
CA PRO A 74 12.29 6.02 -24.30
C PRO A 74 13.62 6.25 -23.56
N SER A 75 13.91 7.51 -23.17
CA SER A 75 15.13 7.82 -22.39
C SER A 75 15.08 7.33 -20.94
N SER A 76 13.90 6.96 -20.41
CA SER A 76 13.79 6.37 -19.08
C SER A 76 14.42 4.99 -19.02
N LEU A 77 14.47 4.25 -20.14
CA LEU A 77 15.05 2.90 -20.17
C LEU A 77 16.48 2.90 -19.62
N ASP A 78 17.33 3.83 -20.07
CA ASP A 78 18.74 3.92 -19.64
C ASP A 78 18.89 4.24 -18.14
N ARG A 79 17.87 4.85 -17.51
CA ARG A 79 17.82 5.12 -16.06
C ARG A 79 17.14 4.02 -15.24
N ILE A 80 16.31 3.17 -15.83
CA ILE A 80 15.60 2.09 -15.12
C ILE A 80 16.56 0.93 -14.84
N SER A 81 16.71 0.51 -13.59
CA SER A 81 17.56 -0.64 -13.24
C SER A 81 17.00 -1.97 -13.77
N ASP A 82 17.88 -2.95 -13.96
CA ASP A 82 17.55 -4.26 -14.51
C ASP A 82 16.42 -4.99 -13.75
N ARG A 83 16.41 -4.87 -12.42
CA ARG A 83 15.37 -5.43 -11.55
C ARG A 83 14.03 -4.71 -11.75
N THR A 84 14.05 -3.38 -11.81
CA THR A 84 12.86 -2.56 -12.04
C THR A 84 12.30 -2.81 -13.44
N LEU A 85 13.14 -2.95 -14.46
CA LEU A 85 12.70 -3.25 -15.83
C LEU A 85 11.97 -4.60 -15.91
N ARG A 86 12.52 -5.65 -15.26
CA ARG A 86 11.84 -6.95 -15.18
C ARG A 86 10.52 -6.87 -14.38
N HIS A 87 10.43 -6.01 -13.36
CA HIS A 87 9.18 -5.75 -12.63
C HIS A 87 8.12 -5.06 -13.51
N LEU A 88 8.49 -3.99 -14.21
CA LEU A 88 7.63 -3.28 -15.16
C LEU A 88 7.12 -4.23 -16.26
N VAL A 89 7.99 -5.06 -16.84
CA VAL A 89 7.58 -6.10 -17.80
C VAL A 89 6.70 -7.18 -17.16
N MET A 90 6.87 -7.52 -15.88
CA MET A 90 6.00 -8.47 -15.16
C MET A 90 4.58 -7.93 -14.93
N TYR A 91 4.41 -6.62 -14.74
CA TYR A 91 3.10 -6.05 -14.34
C TYR A 91 2.43 -5.11 -15.36
N SER A 92 3.10 -4.73 -16.46
CA SER A 92 2.53 -3.88 -17.51
C SER A 92 1.24 -4.47 -18.14
N PRO A 93 0.09 -3.78 -18.08
CA PRO A 93 -1.14 -4.21 -18.75
C PRO A 93 -1.06 -4.18 -20.28
N LEU A 94 -0.10 -3.45 -20.87
CA LEU A 94 0.12 -3.37 -22.32
C LEU A 94 0.72 -4.65 -22.91
N ILE A 95 1.38 -5.47 -22.08
CA ILE A 95 2.06 -6.70 -22.53
C ILE A 95 1.15 -7.91 -22.35
N THR A 96 0.76 -8.54 -23.46
CA THR A 96 -0.02 -9.79 -23.44
C THR A 96 0.75 -10.94 -22.78
N VAL A 97 0.06 -11.90 -22.15
CA VAL A 97 0.71 -13.02 -21.42
C VAL A 97 1.73 -13.80 -22.27
N PRO A 98 1.48 -14.13 -23.56
CA PRO A 98 2.48 -14.80 -24.40
C PRO A 98 3.72 -13.92 -24.67
N HIS A 99 3.54 -12.60 -24.83
CA HIS A 99 4.65 -11.67 -25.05
C HIS A 99 5.47 -11.47 -23.76
N ARG A 100 4.80 -11.35 -22.61
CA ARG A 100 5.43 -11.33 -21.27
C ARG A 100 6.29 -12.56 -21.02
N ASN A 101 5.75 -13.75 -21.32
CA ASN A 101 6.48 -15.00 -21.16
C ASN A 101 7.72 -15.09 -22.07
N ARG A 102 7.69 -14.47 -23.24
CA ARG A 102 8.86 -14.33 -24.12
C ARG A 102 9.89 -13.35 -23.55
N LEU A 103 9.48 -12.12 -23.22
CA LEU A 103 10.37 -11.08 -22.70
C LEU A 103 11.07 -11.51 -21.39
N LEU A 104 10.35 -12.22 -20.51
CA LEU A 104 10.88 -12.71 -19.23
C LEU A 104 11.47 -14.13 -19.30
N ALA A 105 11.65 -14.70 -20.49
CA ALA A 105 12.24 -16.02 -20.65
C ALA A 105 13.71 -16.03 -20.16
N PRO A 106 14.21 -17.14 -19.56
CA PRO A 106 15.53 -17.17 -18.91
C PRO A 106 16.71 -16.85 -19.84
N GLU A 107 16.58 -17.13 -21.14
CA GLU A 107 17.58 -16.84 -22.17
C GLU A 107 17.73 -15.33 -22.46
N ASN A 108 16.73 -14.51 -22.15
CA ASN A 108 16.76 -13.09 -22.47
C ASN A 108 17.52 -12.29 -21.40
N THR A 109 18.72 -11.85 -21.78
CA THR A 109 19.51 -10.86 -21.02
C THR A 109 18.74 -9.55 -20.90
N VAL A 110 19.08 -8.70 -19.93
CA VAL A 110 18.33 -7.45 -19.77
C VAL A 110 18.65 -6.44 -20.89
N ALA A 111 19.84 -6.50 -21.48
CA ALA A 111 20.14 -5.78 -22.73
C ALA A 111 19.18 -6.20 -23.87
N THR A 112 18.94 -7.51 -24.03
CA THR A 112 17.98 -8.05 -25.00
C THR A 112 16.54 -7.58 -24.70
N ILE A 113 16.14 -7.52 -23.43
CA ILE A 113 14.82 -6.99 -23.02
C ILE A 113 14.69 -5.50 -23.36
N ARG A 114 15.74 -4.70 -23.09
CA ARG A 114 15.78 -3.27 -23.46
C ARG A 114 15.63 -3.10 -24.97
N GLU A 115 16.42 -3.83 -25.76
CA GLU A 115 16.34 -3.82 -27.22
C GLU A 115 14.95 -4.21 -27.75
N MET A 116 14.34 -5.28 -27.23
CA MET A 116 12.99 -5.71 -27.60
C MET A 116 11.89 -4.69 -27.24
N ILE A 117 12.11 -3.85 -26.23
CA ILE A 117 11.20 -2.75 -25.86
C ILE A 117 11.42 -1.53 -26.75
N THR A 118 12.67 -1.09 -26.94
CA THR A 118 13.04 0.05 -27.80
C THR A 118 12.61 -0.17 -29.26
N ASN A 119 12.81 -1.39 -29.78
CA ASN A 119 12.49 -1.75 -31.16
C ASN A 119 11.01 -2.18 -31.35
N SER A 120 10.16 -2.00 -30.33
CA SER A 120 8.75 -2.41 -30.42
C SER A 120 7.90 -1.38 -31.16
N ALA A 121 7.13 -1.83 -32.15
CA ALA A 121 6.20 -0.98 -32.90
C ALA A 121 4.96 -0.54 -32.09
N THR A 122 4.78 -1.05 -30.87
CA THR A 122 3.70 -0.68 -29.95
C THR A 122 4.25 -0.48 -28.54
N PRO A 123 3.72 0.48 -27.75
CA PRO A 123 4.20 0.73 -26.39
C PRO A 123 4.06 -0.52 -25.50
N LEU A 124 5.17 -0.95 -24.88
CA LEU A 124 5.17 -2.10 -23.97
C LEU A 124 5.18 -1.70 -22.48
N LEU A 125 5.75 -0.55 -22.14
CA LEU A 125 5.84 -0.07 -20.75
C LEU A 125 4.89 1.10 -20.46
N SER A 126 4.71 2.01 -21.42
CA SER A 126 3.76 3.11 -21.28
C SER A 126 3.40 3.74 -22.62
N GLU A 127 2.15 4.19 -22.72
CA GLU A 127 1.63 5.08 -23.76
C GLU A 127 1.98 6.56 -23.50
N PHE A 128 2.71 6.89 -22.43
CA PHE A 128 3.06 8.27 -22.06
C PHE A 128 3.70 9.10 -23.19
N PRO A 129 4.58 8.55 -24.06
CA PRO A 129 5.07 9.30 -25.22
C PRO A 129 3.97 9.75 -26.19
N GLN A 130 2.88 8.97 -26.33
CA GLN A 130 1.72 9.29 -27.16
C GLN A 130 0.77 10.28 -26.47
N LEU A 131 0.72 10.29 -25.13
CA LEU A 131 0.06 11.35 -24.37
C LEU A 131 0.83 12.68 -24.51
N LEU A 132 2.16 12.63 -24.50
CA LEU A 132 3.04 13.80 -24.59
C LEU A 132 3.07 14.41 -26.01
N SER A 133 2.98 13.59 -27.07
CA SER A 133 2.78 14.08 -28.45
C SER A 133 1.37 14.62 -28.69
N GLY A 134 0.39 14.21 -27.87
CA GLY A 134 -1.03 14.54 -28.05
C GLY A 134 -1.77 13.61 -29.01
N ASP A 135 -1.19 12.47 -29.40
CA ASP A 135 -1.88 11.38 -30.12
C ASP A 135 -2.96 10.74 -29.23
N ILE A 136 -2.68 10.64 -27.92
CA ILE A 136 -3.64 10.35 -26.86
C ILE A 136 -3.97 11.67 -26.15
N LYS A 137 -5.24 11.84 -25.77
CA LYS A 137 -5.72 12.99 -24.98
C LYS A 137 -6.64 12.53 -23.87
N LEU A 138 -6.60 13.20 -22.72
CA LEU A 138 -7.43 12.90 -21.57
C LEU A 138 -8.79 13.58 -21.71
N SER A 139 -9.86 12.80 -21.82
CA SER A 139 -11.24 13.28 -22.05
C SER A 139 -11.81 14.07 -20.89
N VAL A 140 -11.26 13.87 -19.68
CA VAL A 140 -11.60 14.55 -18.43
C VAL A 140 -10.32 14.90 -17.67
N PRO A 141 -10.32 15.91 -16.79
CA PRO A 141 -9.16 16.21 -15.95
C PRO A 141 -8.76 15.02 -15.07
N VAL A 142 -7.47 14.71 -15.03
CA VAL A 142 -6.85 13.65 -14.23
C VAL A 142 -5.89 14.27 -13.23
N TYR A 143 -6.19 14.09 -11.95
CA TYR A 143 -5.37 14.56 -10.83
C TYR A 143 -4.58 13.36 -10.30
N THR A 144 -3.26 13.36 -10.45
CA THR A 144 -2.41 12.18 -10.11
C THR A 144 -1.24 12.55 -9.22
N VAL A 145 -0.95 11.70 -8.23
CA VAL A 145 0.42 11.59 -7.68
C VAL A 145 1.26 10.69 -8.59
N TYR A 146 2.57 10.61 -8.35
CA TYR A 146 3.45 9.57 -8.89
C TYR A 146 3.56 8.40 -7.91
N GLY A 147 3.82 7.20 -8.41
CA GLY A 147 3.84 5.94 -7.65
C GLY A 147 5.22 5.44 -7.26
N ALA A 148 5.38 4.12 -7.25
CA ALA A 148 6.60 3.43 -6.86
C ALA A 148 7.54 3.15 -8.04
N CYS A 149 7.01 2.93 -9.25
CA CYS A 149 7.73 2.37 -10.39
C CYS A 149 7.75 3.33 -11.60
N GLU A 150 8.23 4.56 -11.38
CA GLU A 150 8.21 5.66 -12.35
C GLU A 150 9.58 6.36 -12.45
N ASP A 151 9.79 7.17 -13.49
CA ASP A 151 11.06 7.89 -13.71
C ASP A 151 11.00 9.32 -13.15
N VAL A 152 11.80 9.57 -12.09
CA VAL A 152 11.90 10.88 -11.43
C VAL A 152 12.20 12.01 -12.42
N ALA A 153 13.03 11.75 -13.44
CA ALA A 153 13.39 12.76 -14.44
C ALA A 153 12.20 13.21 -15.31
N VAL A 154 11.17 12.38 -15.46
CA VAL A 154 9.93 12.75 -16.17
C VAL A 154 9.06 13.65 -15.28
N ILE A 155 8.95 13.35 -13.98
CA ILE A 155 8.17 14.17 -13.03
C ILE A 155 8.83 15.55 -12.86
N GLU A 156 10.16 15.62 -12.82
CA GLU A 156 10.88 16.88 -12.73
C GLU A 156 10.71 17.77 -13.96
N ARG A 157 10.51 17.21 -15.16
CA ARG A 157 10.15 18.00 -16.35
C ARG A 157 8.77 18.65 -16.22
N PHE A 158 7.81 18.02 -15.54
CA PHE A 158 6.55 18.67 -15.17
C PHE A 158 6.76 19.75 -14.11
N ARG A 159 7.52 19.48 -13.05
CA ARG A 159 7.77 20.46 -11.98
C ARG A 159 8.56 21.69 -12.46
N ALA A 160 9.45 21.51 -13.44
CA ALA A 160 10.17 22.59 -14.13
C ALA A 160 9.34 23.30 -15.23
N GLY A 161 8.08 22.90 -15.45
CA GLY A 161 7.21 23.48 -16.49
C GLY A 161 7.63 23.17 -17.93
N GLN A 162 8.55 22.23 -18.13
CA GLN A 162 9.01 21.78 -19.45
C GLN A 162 7.95 20.88 -20.12
N TYR A 163 7.21 20.11 -19.30
CA TYR A 163 6.07 19.31 -19.74
C TYR A 163 4.75 19.92 -19.28
N ASN A 164 3.82 20.02 -20.23
CA ASN A 164 2.46 20.47 -20.04
C ASN A 164 1.55 19.64 -20.96
N ILE A 165 0.56 18.97 -20.38
CA ILE A 165 -0.36 18.07 -21.09
C ILE A 165 -1.77 18.47 -20.66
N ASP A 166 -2.65 18.74 -21.63
CA ASP A 166 -4.00 19.20 -21.33
C ASP A 166 -4.80 18.15 -20.54
N ASN A 167 -5.64 18.61 -19.62
CA ASN A 167 -6.31 17.83 -18.59
C ASN A 167 -5.40 17.00 -17.63
N LEU A 168 -4.08 16.94 -17.79
CA LEU A 168 -3.20 16.28 -16.81
C LEU A 168 -2.80 17.24 -15.68
N HIS A 169 -3.00 16.82 -14.44
CA HIS A 169 -2.69 17.61 -13.25
C HIS A 169 -1.91 16.74 -12.26
N ILE A 170 -0.58 16.79 -12.33
CA ILE A 170 0.24 16.22 -11.24
C ILE A 170 -0.02 17.03 -9.96
N ILE A 171 -0.24 16.32 -8.86
CA ILE A 171 -0.30 16.83 -7.50
C ILE A 171 0.81 16.16 -6.69
N ASP A 172 1.64 16.97 -6.05
CA ASP A 172 2.83 16.58 -5.30
C ASP A 172 2.89 17.36 -3.97
N GLU A 173 3.96 17.18 -3.20
CA GLU A 173 4.14 17.87 -1.92
C GLU A 173 4.08 19.42 -2.02
N ALA A 174 4.48 19.98 -3.16
CA ALA A 174 4.57 21.42 -3.42
C ALA A 174 3.30 22.02 -4.05
N THR A 175 2.34 21.19 -4.45
CA THR A 175 1.17 21.61 -5.24
C THR A 175 -0.14 21.05 -4.72
N THR A 176 -1.22 21.76 -5.00
CA THR A 176 -2.59 21.32 -4.67
C THR A 176 -3.54 21.70 -5.80
N ARG A 177 -4.72 21.10 -5.83
CA ARG A 177 -5.86 21.57 -6.63
C ARG A 177 -7.12 21.47 -5.80
N CYS A 178 -8.11 22.30 -6.09
CA CYS A 178 -9.45 22.13 -5.56
C CYS A 178 -10.40 21.72 -6.69
N ILE A 179 -11.29 20.76 -6.41
CA ILE A 179 -12.37 20.34 -7.30
C ILE A 179 -13.69 20.77 -6.66
N ASP A 180 -14.43 21.66 -7.30
CA ASP A 180 -15.77 22.05 -6.87
C ASP A 180 -16.80 21.23 -7.68
N VAL A 181 -17.52 20.32 -7.01
CA VAL A 181 -18.46 19.38 -7.65
C VAL A 181 -19.61 19.00 -6.72
N GLY A 182 -20.84 19.05 -7.23
CA GLY A 182 -22.06 18.62 -6.51
C GLY A 182 -22.33 19.36 -5.20
N GLY A 183 -21.80 20.57 -5.04
CA GLY A 183 -21.88 21.37 -3.81
C GLY A 183 -20.80 21.05 -2.77
N VAL A 184 -19.76 20.28 -3.12
CA VAL A 184 -18.60 20.00 -2.26
C VAL A 184 -17.31 20.45 -2.93
N LYS A 185 -16.44 21.11 -2.17
CA LYS A 185 -15.08 21.48 -2.59
C LYS A 185 -14.07 20.48 -2.03
N PHE A 186 -13.40 19.73 -2.91
CA PHE A 186 -12.36 18.78 -2.55
C PHE A 186 -10.97 19.37 -2.74
N ARG A 187 -10.30 19.71 -1.64
CA ARG A 187 -8.89 20.15 -1.62
C ARG A 187 -7.99 18.92 -1.69
N LEU A 188 -7.39 18.67 -2.85
CA LEU A 188 -6.47 17.55 -3.08
C LEU A 188 -5.06 17.90 -2.61
N LEU A 189 -4.47 17.02 -1.79
CA LEU A 189 -3.14 17.14 -1.21
C LEU A 189 -2.34 15.90 -1.65
N GLY A 190 -1.28 16.09 -2.44
CA GLY A 190 -0.56 14.99 -3.09
C GLY A 190 0.66 14.51 -2.31
N LEU A 191 0.85 13.19 -2.19
CA LEU A 191 2.10 12.59 -1.73
C LEU A 191 2.46 11.37 -2.58
N GLY A 192 3.43 11.53 -3.48
CA GLY A 192 3.90 10.45 -4.34
C GLY A 192 4.97 9.56 -3.70
N GLY A 193 5.32 8.50 -4.41
CA GLY A 193 6.39 7.58 -4.03
C GLY A 193 5.94 6.40 -3.16
N ALA A 194 6.71 5.31 -3.21
CA ALA A 194 6.64 4.25 -2.22
C ALA A 194 7.10 4.71 -0.83
N PHE A 195 6.45 4.24 0.23
CA PHE A 195 6.97 4.41 1.59
C PHE A 195 8.11 3.42 1.84
N VAL A 196 9.35 3.91 1.90
CA VAL A 196 10.56 3.09 2.08
C VAL A 196 11.38 3.66 3.23
N PRO A 197 11.23 3.16 4.48
CA PRO A 197 11.77 3.82 5.67
C PRO A 197 13.28 4.11 5.62
N HIS A 198 14.09 3.16 5.12
CA HIS A 198 15.54 3.32 5.01
C HIS A 198 16.00 4.28 3.90
N LYS A 199 15.08 4.81 3.09
CA LYS A 199 15.31 5.85 2.09
C LYS A 199 14.69 7.21 2.44
N MET A 200 14.10 7.35 3.63
CA MET A 200 13.32 8.56 3.97
C MET A 200 14.17 9.85 4.05
N PHE A 201 15.50 9.73 4.07
CA PHE A 201 16.47 10.83 4.08
C PHE A 201 17.44 10.79 2.88
N ASP A 202 17.09 10.04 1.83
CA ASP A 202 17.81 9.90 0.56
C ASP A 202 16.91 10.41 -0.56
N ASN A 203 17.39 11.36 -1.38
CA ASN A 203 16.61 11.89 -2.51
C ASN A 203 16.93 11.16 -3.84
N GLY A 204 17.97 10.32 -3.86
CA GLY A 204 18.44 9.60 -5.05
C GLY A 204 18.95 10.54 -6.14
N ASP A 205 18.40 10.37 -7.34
CA ASP A 205 18.70 11.18 -8.53
C ASP A 205 17.88 12.51 -8.54
N GLY A 206 16.98 12.73 -7.58
CA GLY A 206 16.08 13.89 -7.50
C GLY A 206 16.76 15.21 -7.09
N GLN A 207 16.40 16.31 -7.76
CA GLN A 207 17.07 17.62 -7.68
C GLN A 207 16.48 18.57 -6.63
N ALA A 208 15.30 18.25 -6.07
CA ALA A 208 14.70 18.96 -4.94
C ALA A 208 13.95 17.96 -4.04
N THR A 209 12.70 18.20 -3.66
CA THR A 209 11.96 17.39 -2.67
C THR A 209 11.50 16.02 -3.18
N ILE A 210 10.81 15.93 -4.34
CA ILE A 210 10.56 14.66 -5.06
C ILE A 210 11.83 13.80 -5.08
N ALA A 211 11.72 12.58 -4.56
CA ALA A 211 12.81 11.62 -4.52
C ALA A 211 12.56 10.41 -5.43
N GLY A 212 13.64 9.90 -6.00
CA GLY A 212 13.60 8.74 -6.87
C GLY A 212 14.93 8.46 -7.53
N GLY A 213 14.98 7.35 -8.25
CA GLY A 213 16.15 6.92 -9.00
C GLY A 213 16.05 5.46 -9.41
N GLN A 214 16.83 5.06 -10.40
CA GLN A 214 16.88 3.67 -10.89
C GLN A 214 15.52 3.10 -11.37
N GLY A 215 14.60 3.99 -11.81
CA GLY A 215 13.21 3.67 -12.19
C GLY A 215 12.25 3.48 -11.02
N THR A 216 12.65 3.86 -9.81
CA THR A 216 11.83 3.77 -8.58
C THR A 216 11.68 5.13 -7.93
N MET A 217 10.53 5.39 -7.31
CA MET A 217 10.28 6.65 -6.59
C MET A 217 9.76 6.36 -5.18
N TRP A 218 10.12 7.21 -4.22
CA TRP A 218 9.82 7.01 -2.81
C TRP A 218 9.56 8.32 -2.08
N THR A 219 8.92 8.22 -0.91
CA THR A 219 8.58 9.38 -0.07
C THR A 219 9.70 9.68 0.92
N THR A 220 10.16 10.94 0.99
CA THR A 220 11.14 11.43 1.97
C THR A 220 10.53 12.32 3.06
N ALA A 221 11.29 12.54 4.13
CA ALA A 221 10.95 13.49 5.18
C ALA A 221 10.78 14.92 4.62
N LEU A 222 11.60 15.35 3.65
CA LEU A 222 11.49 16.69 3.07
C LEU A 222 10.15 16.90 2.35
N GLN A 223 9.64 15.87 1.66
CA GLN A 223 8.31 15.93 1.02
C GLN A 223 7.18 15.97 2.04
N ILE A 224 7.27 15.17 3.12
CA ILE A 224 6.32 15.23 4.24
C ILE A 224 6.30 16.65 4.83
N GLY A 225 7.47 17.28 4.98
CA GLY A 225 7.62 18.66 5.43
C GLY A 225 7.05 19.73 4.50
N GLU A 226 7.26 19.58 3.19
CA GLU A 226 6.72 20.51 2.17
C GLU A 226 5.21 20.37 2.04
N LEU A 227 4.68 19.14 2.06
CA LEU A 227 3.24 18.89 2.07
C LEU A 227 2.57 19.49 3.31
N VAL A 228 3.25 19.56 4.46
CA VAL A 228 2.76 20.27 5.64
C VAL A 228 2.78 21.80 5.45
N ASP A 229 3.78 22.38 4.77
CA ASP A 229 3.78 23.82 4.39
C ASP A 229 2.60 24.14 3.46
N THR A 230 2.47 23.37 2.38
CA THR A 230 1.37 23.41 1.42
C THR A 230 0.03 23.28 2.16
N ALA A 231 -0.14 22.26 3.00
CA ALA A 231 -1.38 21.97 3.71
C ALA A 231 -1.78 23.06 4.72
N GLN A 232 -0.82 23.75 5.34
CA GLN A 232 -1.08 24.86 6.25
C GLN A 232 -1.46 26.14 5.49
N ARG A 233 -0.74 26.46 4.40
CA ARG A 233 -0.91 27.69 3.61
C ARG A 233 -2.21 27.75 2.81
N VAL A 234 -2.84 26.60 2.56
CA VAL A 234 -4.08 26.49 1.75
C VAL A 234 -5.31 26.05 2.58
N TYR A 235 -5.25 26.18 3.91
CA TYR A 235 -6.34 25.73 4.78
C TYR A 235 -7.56 26.67 4.72
N ASP A 236 -8.61 26.19 4.04
CA ASP A 236 -9.98 26.69 4.14
C ASP A 236 -10.81 25.68 4.97
N VAL A 237 -11.72 26.18 5.82
CA VAL A 237 -12.61 25.35 6.66
C VAL A 237 -13.89 24.94 5.91
N THR A 238 -14.12 25.49 4.72
CA THR A 238 -15.23 25.15 3.82
C THR A 238 -14.88 24.11 2.76
N GLU A 239 -13.61 23.67 2.71
CA GLU A 239 -13.13 22.63 1.80
C GLU A 239 -12.94 21.29 2.51
N THR A 240 -13.45 20.21 1.93
CA THR A 240 -13.17 18.83 2.35
C THR A 240 -11.78 18.45 1.86
N ARG A 241 -10.91 18.02 2.76
CA ARG A 241 -9.49 17.77 2.50
C ARG A 241 -9.26 16.30 2.16
N ILE A 242 -8.80 16.02 0.95
CA ILE A 242 -8.41 14.68 0.50
C ILE A 242 -6.88 14.57 0.49
N LEU A 243 -6.33 13.68 1.30
CA LEU A 243 -4.96 13.21 1.13
C LEU A 243 -4.94 12.13 0.04
N VAL A 244 -4.37 12.47 -1.12
CA VAL A 244 -4.11 11.53 -2.22
C VAL A 244 -2.67 11.08 -2.09
N SER A 245 -2.43 9.80 -1.81
CA SER A 245 -1.07 9.30 -1.55
C SER A 245 -0.83 7.93 -2.18
N HIS A 246 0.37 7.66 -2.70
CA HIS A 246 0.64 6.31 -3.20
C HIS A 246 0.71 5.30 -2.04
N ALA A 247 1.49 5.59 -1.00
CA ALA A 247 1.47 4.83 0.24
C ALA A 247 0.16 5.02 1.04
N SER A 248 -0.42 3.94 1.58
CA SER A 248 -1.70 4.00 2.30
C SER A 248 -1.55 4.19 3.83
N PRO A 249 -2.34 5.07 4.47
CA PRO A 249 -2.35 5.24 5.92
C PRO A 249 -2.83 3.99 6.68
N GLY A 250 -3.60 3.12 6.04
CA GLY A 250 -4.07 1.85 6.62
C GLY A 250 -2.92 0.90 6.99
N ARG A 251 -1.81 0.96 6.24
CA ARG A 251 -0.59 0.21 6.53
C ARG A 251 0.46 1.07 7.24
N GLU A 252 0.77 2.23 6.67
CA GLU A 252 1.95 2.99 7.05
C GLU A 252 1.58 4.07 8.08
N GLY A 253 1.95 3.84 9.35
CA GLY A 253 1.54 4.69 10.46
C GLY A 253 1.91 6.17 10.28
N LEU A 254 3.07 6.48 9.68
CA LEU A 254 3.49 7.87 9.45
C LEU A 254 2.57 8.61 8.47
N ILE A 255 1.96 7.90 7.52
CA ILE A 255 0.97 8.46 6.59
C ILE A 255 -0.36 8.72 7.32
N ALA A 256 -0.70 7.90 8.32
CA ALA A 256 -1.83 8.19 9.21
C ALA A 256 -1.54 9.37 10.18
N GLN A 257 -0.32 9.51 10.70
CA GLN A 257 0.10 10.70 11.46
C GLN A 257 0.02 11.96 10.58
N LEU A 258 0.48 11.88 9.33
CA LEU A 258 0.39 12.96 8.36
C LEU A 258 -1.07 13.35 8.10
N ALA A 259 -1.97 12.40 7.91
CA ALA A 259 -3.41 12.65 7.76
C ALA A 259 -3.98 13.48 8.92
N LEU A 260 -3.55 13.21 10.16
CA LEU A 260 -3.91 14.02 11.34
C LEU A 260 -3.32 15.44 11.30
N VAL A 261 -2.09 15.64 10.80
CA VAL A 261 -1.44 16.96 10.72
C VAL A 261 -2.03 17.82 9.60
N VAL A 262 -2.24 17.26 8.41
CA VAL A 262 -2.83 17.99 7.27
C VAL A 262 -4.35 18.16 7.40
N LYS A 263 -4.96 17.61 8.46
CA LYS A 263 -6.41 17.58 8.69
C LYS A 263 -7.18 16.96 7.52
N ALA A 264 -6.77 15.77 7.07
CA ALA A 264 -7.47 15.05 6.03
C ALA A 264 -8.82 14.53 6.54
N ASP A 265 -9.91 14.93 5.88
CA ASP A 265 -11.24 14.35 6.10
C ASP A 265 -11.35 13.00 5.38
N LEU A 266 -10.72 12.88 4.21
CA LEU A 266 -10.71 11.70 3.37
C LEU A 266 -9.26 11.34 2.98
N THR A 267 -8.97 10.05 2.80
CA THR A 267 -7.74 9.58 2.16
C THR A 267 -8.06 8.63 1.00
N ILE A 268 -7.30 8.75 -0.08
CA ILE A 268 -7.42 7.90 -1.27
C ILE A 268 -6.00 7.46 -1.64
N SER A 269 -5.71 6.17 -1.51
CA SER A 269 -4.36 5.63 -1.66
C SER A 269 -4.28 4.33 -2.44
N ALA A 270 -3.11 4.00 -2.99
CA ALA A 270 -2.90 2.71 -3.65
C ALA A 270 -2.87 1.56 -2.63
N GLY A 271 -3.43 0.41 -3.01
CA GLY A 271 -3.41 -0.82 -2.22
C GLY A 271 -2.55 -1.88 -2.89
N LEU A 272 -1.30 -2.05 -2.43
CA LEU A 272 -0.32 -2.96 -3.02
C LEU A 272 -0.88 -4.39 -3.19
N HIS A 273 -1.14 -4.77 -4.44
CA HIS A 273 -1.73 -6.04 -4.87
C HIS A 273 -3.14 -6.33 -4.32
N PHE A 274 -3.91 -5.31 -3.94
CA PHE A 274 -5.29 -5.46 -3.47
C PHE A 274 -6.18 -5.93 -4.64
N ARG A 275 -7.03 -6.93 -4.39
CA ARG A 275 -7.99 -7.49 -5.38
C ARG A 275 -9.39 -6.90 -5.26
N TYR A 276 -9.66 -6.25 -4.14
CA TYR A 276 -10.90 -5.55 -3.81
C TYR A 276 -10.49 -4.29 -3.05
N PRO A 277 -11.02 -3.10 -3.39
CA PRO A 277 -10.66 -1.88 -2.68
C PRO A 277 -11.24 -1.93 -1.26
N THR A 278 -10.52 -1.36 -0.30
CA THR A 278 -10.94 -1.30 1.12
C THR A 278 -11.47 0.09 1.44
N SER A 279 -12.52 0.17 2.26
CA SER A 279 -13.20 1.41 2.67
C SER A 279 -13.41 1.35 4.19
N TYR A 280 -12.74 2.22 4.95
CA TYR A 280 -12.66 2.12 6.41
C TYR A 280 -12.36 3.46 7.08
N ASN A 281 -12.71 3.57 8.36
CA ASN A 281 -12.07 4.49 9.31
C ASN A 281 -11.35 3.66 10.40
N GLU A 282 -10.42 4.26 11.14
CA GLU A 282 -9.70 3.55 12.21
C GLU A 282 -10.64 3.07 13.33
N PHE A 283 -11.73 3.80 13.59
CA PHE A 283 -12.81 3.37 14.49
C PHE A 283 -13.48 2.04 14.10
N SER A 284 -13.51 1.68 12.81
CA SER A 284 -14.15 0.44 12.31
C SER A 284 -13.24 -0.78 12.28
N VAL A 285 -11.92 -0.59 12.41
CA VAL A 285 -10.92 -1.67 12.28
C VAL A 285 -10.08 -1.90 13.55
N GLN A 286 -10.00 -0.92 14.44
CA GLN A 286 -9.37 -1.05 15.76
C GLN A 286 -10.40 -1.50 16.81
N SER A 287 -9.95 -2.15 17.89
CA SER A 287 -10.81 -2.47 19.05
C SER A 287 -11.30 -1.22 19.79
N ASP A 288 -10.46 -0.19 19.80
CA ASP A 288 -10.59 1.04 20.57
C ASP A 288 -9.57 2.09 20.06
N PHE A 289 -9.54 3.25 20.71
CA PHE A 289 -8.64 4.36 20.34
C PHE A 289 -7.16 4.08 20.64
N GLU A 290 -6.86 3.21 21.61
CA GLU A 290 -5.49 2.86 21.97
C GLU A 290 -4.86 1.93 20.93
N GLY A 291 -5.66 1.12 20.22
CA GLY A 291 -5.22 0.40 19.01
C GLY A 291 -4.70 1.34 17.92
N PHE A 292 -5.45 2.40 17.61
CA PHE A 292 -5.00 3.44 16.67
C PHE A 292 -3.74 4.15 17.19
N ARG A 293 -3.73 4.56 18.47
CA ARG A 293 -2.57 5.22 19.09
C ARG A 293 -1.31 4.34 19.08
N SER A 294 -1.44 3.04 19.32
CA SER A 294 -0.35 2.06 19.29
C SER A 294 0.28 1.93 17.90
N LYS A 295 -0.54 1.95 16.84
CA LYS A 295 -0.07 1.98 15.44
C LYS A 295 0.77 3.22 15.13
N LEU A 296 0.40 4.39 15.66
CA LEU A 296 1.18 5.62 15.47
C LEU A 296 2.47 5.60 16.31
N LEU A 297 2.43 5.07 17.54
CA LEU A 297 3.63 4.89 18.36
C LEU A 297 4.65 3.96 17.69
N ALA A 298 4.24 2.79 17.19
CA ALA A 298 5.12 1.87 16.47
C ALA A 298 5.77 2.50 15.23
N SER A 299 5.07 3.42 14.57
CA SER A 299 5.60 4.24 13.46
C SER A 299 6.66 5.23 13.93
N LYS A 300 6.38 6.00 15.00
CA LYS A 300 7.35 6.91 15.62
C LYS A 300 8.62 6.17 16.04
N ASP A 301 8.44 5.07 16.78
CA ASP A 301 9.50 4.16 17.22
C ASP A 301 10.40 3.67 16.07
N ASN A 302 9.84 3.45 14.89
CA ASN A 302 10.59 3.03 13.71
C ASN A 302 11.29 4.21 13.01
N PHE A 303 10.66 5.38 12.96
CA PHE A 303 11.27 6.60 12.43
C PHE A 303 12.49 7.01 13.28
N GLU A 304 12.36 7.08 14.61
CA GLU A 304 13.43 7.54 15.51
C GLU A 304 14.69 6.66 15.38
N LYS A 305 14.52 5.32 15.31
CA LYS A 305 15.64 4.36 15.12
C LYS A 305 16.41 4.58 13.82
N ILE A 306 15.75 5.08 12.77
CA ILE A 306 16.38 5.41 11.48
C ILE A 306 16.99 6.81 11.54
N TRP A 307 16.28 7.77 12.12
CA TRP A 307 16.73 9.15 12.29
C TRP A 307 18.01 9.23 13.10
N ASP A 308 18.06 8.62 14.29
CA ASP A 308 19.26 8.61 15.15
C ASP A 308 20.50 8.00 14.45
N ALA A 309 20.30 7.07 13.51
CA ALA A 309 21.37 6.45 12.76
C ALA A 309 21.94 7.34 11.63
N VAL A 310 21.16 8.27 11.09
CA VAL A 310 21.56 9.14 9.95
C VAL A 310 21.68 10.62 10.30
N LYS A 311 21.12 11.06 11.44
CA LYS A 311 20.95 12.46 11.84
C LYS A 311 22.17 13.34 11.57
N GLY A 312 23.34 12.95 12.08
CA GLY A 312 24.56 13.74 11.93
C GLY A 312 25.11 13.82 10.49
N GLN A 313 24.70 12.91 9.60
CA GLN A 313 25.02 12.99 8.16
C GLN A 313 24.03 13.93 7.46
N VAL A 314 22.74 13.83 7.80
CA VAL A 314 21.68 14.67 7.23
C VAL A 314 21.86 16.13 7.65
N GLU A 315 21.97 16.42 8.95
CA GLU A 315 22.13 17.79 9.49
C GLU A 315 23.40 18.51 8.94
N ALA A 316 24.39 17.76 8.46
CA ALA A 316 25.60 18.30 7.83
C ALA A 316 25.42 18.72 6.36
N VAL A 317 24.37 18.27 5.67
CA VAL A 317 24.13 18.56 4.24
C VAL A 317 22.87 19.38 3.95
N LEU A 318 21.93 19.51 4.91
CA LEU A 318 20.69 20.27 4.69
C LEU A 318 20.90 21.79 4.58
N ASP A 319 20.29 22.39 3.56
CA ASP A 319 20.12 23.84 3.49
C ASP A 319 19.06 24.37 4.49
N GLU A 320 19.02 25.69 4.69
CA GLU A 320 18.16 26.32 5.70
C GLU A 320 16.66 26.18 5.41
N ASN A 321 16.25 26.07 4.14
CA ASN A 321 14.87 25.77 3.78
C ASN A 321 14.56 24.29 4.02
N GLN A 322 15.46 23.39 3.67
CA GLN A 322 15.31 21.95 3.91
C GLN A 322 15.22 21.62 5.40
N LYS A 323 15.96 22.31 6.29
CA LYS A 323 15.80 22.19 7.75
C LYS A 323 14.38 22.50 8.20
N ILE A 324 13.77 23.59 7.70
CA ILE A 324 12.38 23.98 8.01
C ILE A 324 11.38 22.93 7.49
N LEU A 325 11.70 22.20 6.41
CA LEU A 325 10.90 21.06 5.97
C LEU A 325 11.08 19.85 6.90
N LEU A 326 12.31 19.50 7.27
CA LEU A 326 12.59 18.43 8.22
C LEU A 326 11.92 18.67 9.58
N GLU A 327 11.95 19.88 10.13
CA GLU A 327 11.26 20.25 11.38
C GLU A 327 9.75 19.96 11.30
N LYS A 328 9.11 20.27 10.16
CA LYS A 328 7.70 19.92 9.94
C LYS A 328 7.49 18.42 9.84
N ALA A 329 8.39 17.68 9.20
CA ALA A 329 8.33 16.22 9.14
C ALA A 329 8.47 15.58 10.53
N LEU A 330 9.38 16.10 11.36
CA LEU A 330 9.50 15.72 12.77
C LEU A 330 8.22 16.06 13.55
N SER A 331 7.56 17.19 13.27
CA SER A 331 6.24 17.50 13.86
C SER A 331 5.13 16.49 13.49
N VAL A 332 5.25 15.79 12.36
CA VAL A 332 4.36 14.68 11.98
C VAL A 332 4.69 13.42 12.78
N VAL A 333 5.96 13.10 12.97
CA VAL A 333 6.42 11.97 13.80
C VAL A 333 6.00 12.16 15.26
N GLU A 334 6.02 13.39 15.78
CA GLU A 334 5.51 13.75 17.11
C GLU A 334 3.97 13.83 17.20
N ARG A 335 3.24 13.69 16.08
CA ARG A 335 1.78 13.68 16.09
C ARG A 335 1.24 12.33 16.58
N ILE A 336 1.32 12.15 17.90
CA ILE A 336 0.68 11.06 18.65
C ILE A 336 -0.48 11.66 19.46
N PRO A 337 -1.72 11.16 19.32
CA PRO A 337 -2.81 11.54 20.21
C PRO A 337 -2.52 11.20 21.68
N PRO A 338 -3.02 11.98 22.64
CA PRO A 338 -2.93 11.63 24.05
C PRO A 338 -3.76 10.36 24.35
N PRO A 339 -3.45 9.61 25.42
CA PRO A 339 -4.19 8.40 25.80
C PRO A 339 -5.69 8.62 26.00
N VAL A 340 -6.49 7.54 25.95
CA VAL A 340 -7.96 7.58 26.00
C VAL A 340 -8.55 8.43 27.14
N SER A 341 -7.87 8.51 28.29
CA SER A 341 -8.29 9.32 29.45
C SER A 341 -8.20 10.84 29.25
N THR A 342 -7.45 11.30 28.25
CA THR A 342 -7.21 12.71 27.93
C THR A 342 -7.34 13.00 26.42
N VAL A 343 -7.98 12.10 25.66
CA VAL A 343 -8.28 12.31 24.24
C VAL A 343 -9.10 13.58 24.04
N ASN A 344 -8.68 14.42 23.09
CA ASN A 344 -9.40 15.63 22.74
C ASN A 344 -10.43 15.34 21.63
N SER A 345 -11.50 16.14 21.55
CA SER A 345 -12.60 15.88 20.61
C SER A 345 -12.21 15.99 19.12
N ALA A 346 -11.11 16.66 18.76
CA ALA A 346 -10.63 16.69 17.39
C ALA A 346 -9.93 15.37 17.01
N ASP A 347 -9.14 14.80 17.92
CA ASP A 347 -8.49 13.50 17.74
C ASP A 347 -9.52 12.36 17.72
N GLU A 348 -10.51 12.43 18.60
CA GLU A 348 -11.64 11.48 18.63
C GLU A 348 -12.49 11.59 17.35
N ASN A 349 -12.75 12.80 16.87
CA ASN A 349 -13.44 13.02 15.58
C ASN A 349 -12.61 12.54 14.39
N ALA A 350 -11.29 12.74 14.39
CA ALA A 350 -10.44 12.26 13.31
C ALA A 350 -10.43 10.72 13.25
N TRP A 351 -10.26 10.05 14.39
CA TRP A 351 -10.34 8.58 14.50
C TRP A 351 -11.67 8.00 14.00
N LYS A 352 -12.79 8.71 14.23
CA LYS A 352 -14.15 8.32 13.84
C LYS A 352 -14.56 8.73 12.43
N ASN A 353 -14.06 9.84 11.91
CA ASN A 353 -14.63 10.48 10.70
C ASN A 353 -13.63 10.60 9.54
N CYS A 354 -12.31 10.49 9.78
CA CYS A 354 -11.32 10.42 8.71
C CYS A 354 -11.54 9.10 7.94
N TRP A 355 -12.04 9.19 6.71
CA TRP A 355 -12.44 8.02 5.93
C TRP A 355 -11.42 7.68 4.85
N ASN A 356 -11.03 6.41 4.77
CA ASN A 356 -9.85 5.97 4.04
C ASN A 356 -10.26 4.95 2.98
N TRP A 357 -9.80 5.18 1.74
CA TRP A 357 -9.92 4.22 0.65
C TRP A 357 -8.57 3.72 0.18
N ASN A 358 -8.34 2.41 0.31
CA ASN A 358 -7.21 1.74 -0.30
C ASN A 358 -7.69 1.09 -1.62
N LEU A 359 -7.23 1.60 -2.75
CA LEU A 359 -7.64 1.22 -4.09
C LEU A 359 -6.95 -0.07 -4.58
N THR A 360 -7.38 -0.57 -5.73
CA THR A 360 -6.78 -1.69 -6.48
C THR A 360 -6.16 -1.19 -7.77
N ASP A 361 -5.29 -1.97 -8.41
CA ASP A 361 -4.92 -1.72 -9.80
C ASP A 361 -6.19 -1.53 -10.66
N ALA A 362 -6.18 -0.55 -11.58
CA ALA A 362 -7.31 -0.24 -12.45
C ALA A 362 -7.78 -1.45 -13.29
N ALA A 363 -6.88 -2.40 -13.57
CA ALA A 363 -7.18 -3.67 -14.24
C ALA A 363 -8.07 -4.63 -13.42
N TYR A 364 -8.23 -4.41 -12.11
CA TYR A 364 -9.04 -5.24 -11.22
C TYR A 364 -10.22 -4.50 -10.60
N GLY A 365 -10.18 -3.17 -10.47
CA GLY A 365 -11.27 -2.45 -9.85
C GLY A 365 -11.12 -0.93 -9.79
N GLN A 366 -12.20 -0.29 -9.37
CA GLN A 366 -12.35 1.16 -9.28
C GLN A 366 -13.28 1.54 -8.12
N LEU A 367 -13.05 2.73 -7.58
CA LEU A 367 -13.98 3.48 -6.73
C LEU A 367 -14.59 4.60 -7.59
N VAL A 368 -15.89 4.84 -7.47
CA VAL A 368 -16.55 6.05 -7.98
C VAL A 368 -17.17 6.76 -6.81
N LEU A 369 -16.79 8.02 -6.62
CA LEU A 369 -17.48 8.93 -5.72
C LEU A 369 -18.54 9.66 -6.51
N ASP A 370 -19.82 9.47 -6.20
CA ASP A 370 -20.94 10.19 -6.79
C ASP A 370 -21.37 11.30 -5.83
N ILE A 371 -21.15 12.56 -6.23
CA ILE A 371 -21.34 13.73 -5.38
C ILE A 371 -22.53 14.54 -5.84
N LYS A 372 -23.46 14.79 -4.92
CA LYS A 372 -24.72 15.49 -5.19
C LYS A 372 -25.26 16.15 -3.93
N GLU A 373 -25.74 17.39 -4.05
CA GLU A 373 -26.41 18.12 -2.97
C GLU A 373 -25.60 18.14 -1.64
N GLY A 374 -24.28 18.28 -1.74
CA GLY A 374 -23.36 18.29 -0.59
C GLY A 374 -23.06 16.90 0.01
N ARG A 375 -23.52 15.82 -0.61
CA ARG A 375 -23.33 14.42 -0.16
C ARG A 375 -22.38 13.66 -1.07
N VAL A 376 -21.64 12.71 -0.50
CA VAL A 376 -20.74 11.82 -1.23
C VAL A 376 -21.23 10.38 -1.07
N ASN A 377 -21.68 9.77 -2.17
CA ASN A 377 -21.95 8.35 -2.28
C ASN A 377 -20.69 7.64 -2.80
N ALA A 378 -20.45 6.39 -2.39
CA ALA A 378 -19.31 5.60 -2.83
C ALA A 378 -19.76 4.28 -3.48
N GLU A 379 -19.37 4.07 -4.74
CA GLU A 379 -19.59 2.84 -5.50
C GLU A 379 -18.25 2.14 -5.75
N MET A 380 -18.16 0.86 -5.40
CA MET A 380 -16.91 0.07 -5.51
C MET A 380 -17.15 -1.14 -6.40
N ARG A 381 -16.45 -1.21 -7.54
CA ARG A 381 -16.52 -2.32 -8.51
C ARG A 381 -15.16 -2.99 -8.60
N SER A 382 -15.10 -4.31 -8.41
CA SER A 382 -13.84 -5.06 -8.57
C SER A 382 -14.06 -6.52 -8.95
N GLN A 383 -13.02 -7.14 -9.53
CA GLN A 383 -12.96 -8.53 -9.98
C GLN A 383 -11.61 -9.13 -9.60
N GLY A 384 -11.62 -10.23 -8.82
CA GLY A 384 -10.39 -10.82 -8.28
C GLY A 384 -10.41 -12.34 -8.21
N PHE A 385 -11.20 -12.92 -7.30
CA PHE A 385 -11.18 -14.36 -7.05
C PHE A 385 -12.12 -15.15 -7.98
N ASN A 386 -11.55 -15.88 -8.94
CA ASN A 386 -12.26 -16.91 -9.68
C ASN A 386 -12.38 -18.19 -8.84
N TYR A 387 -13.58 -18.51 -8.36
CA TYR A 387 -13.86 -19.74 -7.61
C TYR A 387 -14.34 -20.93 -8.46
N ALA A 388 -14.43 -20.78 -9.80
CA ALA A 388 -15.01 -21.80 -10.69
C ALA A 388 -14.27 -23.16 -10.64
N TYR A 389 -12.97 -23.15 -10.33
CA TYR A 389 -12.18 -24.38 -10.13
C TYR A 389 -12.85 -25.34 -9.13
N ARG A 390 -13.54 -24.82 -8.09
CA ARG A 390 -14.22 -25.62 -7.06
C ARG A 390 -15.39 -26.47 -7.58
N ARG A 391 -15.85 -26.25 -8.82
CA ARG A 391 -16.84 -27.12 -9.48
C ARG A 391 -16.20 -28.34 -10.14
N GLN A 392 -14.94 -28.23 -10.56
CA GLN A 392 -14.16 -29.32 -11.18
C GLN A 392 -13.65 -30.32 -10.13
N THR A 393 -13.73 -29.98 -8.84
CA THR A 393 -13.17 -30.78 -7.74
C THR A 393 -14.14 -31.79 -7.11
N VAL A 394 -15.35 -31.94 -7.64
CA VAL A 394 -16.30 -32.97 -7.20
C VAL A 394 -15.99 -34.26 -7.98
N PRO A 395 -15.49 -35.33 -7.33
CA PRO A 395 -15.27 -36.59 -8.03
C PRO A 395 -16.63 -37.19 -8.40
N SER A 396 -16.97 -37.16 -9.68
CA SER A 396 -18.15 -37.84 -10.21
C SER A 396 -17.97 -39.35 -10.10
N SER A 397 -18.55 -39.95 -9.06
CA SER A 397 -18.63 -41.41 -8.90
C SER A 397 -19.69 -42.02 -9.84
N GLY A 398 -19.54 -41.76 -11.14
CA GLY A 398 -20.26 -42.40 -12.22
C GLY A 398 -19.28 -43.23 -13.06
N PRO A 399 -19.70 -44.34 -13.66
CA PRO A 399 -18.83 -45.15 -14.50
C PRO A 399 -18.37 -44.35 -15.73
N ALA A 400 -17.11 -44.49 -16.10
CA ALA A 400 -16.56 -43.86 -17.28
C ALA A 400 -17.16 -44.49 -18.55
N VAL A 401 -18.02 -43.73 -19.24
CA VAL A 401 -18.37 -44.00 -20.63
C VAL A 401 -17.35 -43.29 -21.52
N ASP A 402 -16.59 -44.09 -22.27
CA ASP A 402 -15.59 -43.59 -23.19
C ASP A 402 -16.26 -42.87 -24.37
N SER A 403 -15.73 -41.72 -24.78
CA SER A 403 -16.36 -40.83 -25.77
C SER A 403 -15.37 -39.84 -26.36
N ALA A 404 -14.41 -40.36 -27.13
CA ALA A 404 -13.55 -39.54 -27.97
C ALA A 404 -14.34 -38.98 -29.17
N LEU A 405 -14.56 -37.66 -29.21
CA LEU A 405 -15.04 -36.93 -30.39
C LEU A 405 -14.29 -35.62 -30.59
N ASN A 406 -14.12 -35.25 -31.86
CA ASN A 406 -13.23 -34.18 -32.31
C ASN A 406 -13.72 -32.76 -32.00
N VAL A 407 -12.77 -31.84 -31.89
CA VAL A 407 -13.00 -30.39 -32.01
C VAL A 407 -13.15 -30.04 -33.50
N PRO A 408 -14.25 -29.41 -33.95
CA PRO A 408 -14.33 -28.78 -35.26
C PRO A 408 -13.71 -27.37 -35.19
N SER A 409 -12.61 -27.16 -35.90
CA SER A 409 -12.10 -25.82 -36.19
C SER A 409 -12.99 -25.15 -37.24
N ASN A 410 -13.50 -23.95 -36.97
CA ASN A 410 -14.29 -23.19 -37.95
C ASN A 410 -13.50 -22.01 -38.50
N GLN A 411 -12.88 -22.19 -39.66
CA GLN A 411 -12.43 -21.09 -40.54
C GLN A 411 -13.59 -20.62 -41.41
N ALA A 412 -13.56 -19.36 -41.83
CA ALA A 412 -14.59 -18.81 -42.73
C ALA A 412 -14.34 -19.19 -44.20
N PRO A 413 -15.38 -19.55 -44.97
CA PRO A 413 -15.36 -19.48 -46.43
C PRO A 413 -15.74 -18.07 -46.92
N ASN A 414 -15.38 -17.75 -48.16
CA ASN A 414 -15.60 -16.42 -48.76
C ASN A 414 -16.25 -16.54 -50.16
N SER A 415 -16.83 -15.43 -50.61
CA SER A 415 -17.14 -15.05 -52.01
C SER A 415 -18.45 -15.50 -52.69
N THR A 416 -18.85 -14.62 -53.62
CA THR A 416 -19.83 -14.68 -54.73
C THR A 416 -21.35 -14.74 -54.44
N ALA A 417 -22.09 -14.01 -55.29
CA ALA A 417 -23.56 -13.85 -55.30
C ALA A 417 -24.11 -14.20 -56.70
N PRO A 418 -25.45 -14.21 -56.92
CA PRO A 418 -26.01 -13.06 -57.65
C PRO A 418 -27.46 -12.61 -57.30
N ALA A 419 -27.68 -11.31 -57.53
CA ALA A 419 -28.89 -10.52 -57.88
C ALA A 419 -30.37 -11.01 -57.73
N SER A 420 -31.20 -10.03 -57.31
CA SER A 420 -32.64 -9.79 -57.63
C SER A 420 -33.68 -10.77 -57.04
N THR A 421 -34.76 -10.36 -56.36
CA THR A 421 -35.86 -9.45 -56.80
C THR A 421 -36.68 -8.84 -55.62
N ALA A 422 -37.59 -7.91 -55.94
CA ALA A 422 -38.72 -7.43 -55.10
C ALA A 422 -40.00 -7.45 -56.00
N PRO A 423 -41.25 -7.12 -55.55
CA PRO A 423 -41.69 -6.51 -54.29
C PRO A 423 -43.05 -7.08 -53.71
N THR A 424 -43.77 -6.25 -52.93
CA THR A 424 -45.24 -6.24 -52.61
C THR A 424 -45.76 -6.67 -51.22
N LYS A 425 -46.71 -5.86 -50.71
CA LYS A 425 -47.79 -6.19 -49.75
C LYS A 425 -49.10 -6.31 -50.54
N PRO A 426 -50.18 -6.91 -49.99
CA PRO A 426 -51.35 -6.06 -49.64
C PRO A 426 -52.28 -6.57 -48.51
N GLY A 427 -53.07 -5.65 -47.93
CA GLY A 427 -54.52 -5.84 -47.66
C GLY A 427 -55.01 -6.47 -46.35
N THR A 428 -56.02 -5.83 -45.72
CA THR A 428 -56.85 -6.34 -44.60
C THR A 428 -58.35 -6.35 -44.96
N PRO A 429 -59.17 -7.20 -44.29
CA PRO A 429 -60.50 -6.80 -43.78
C PRO A 429 -60.94 -7.55 -42.47
N ALA A 430 -62.14 -7.37 -41.87
CA ALA A 430 -62.86 -6.15 -41.44
C ALA A 430 -64.15 -6.48 -40.63
N PHE A 431 -64.30 -5.93 -39.40
CA PHE A 431 -65.58 -5.60 -38.68
C PHE A 431 -66.54 -6.77 -38.26
N SER A 432 -67.52 -6.68 -37.32
CA SER A 432 -67.80 -5.78 -36.15
C SER A 432 -69.07 -6.22 -35.32
N LYS A 433 -69.36 -5.53 -34.18
CA LYS A 433 -70.62 -5.51 -33.33
C LYS A 433 -70.80 -6.68 -32.33
N SER A 434 -71.47 -6.54 -31.16
CA SER A 434 -72.04 -5.42 -30.34
C SER A 434 -72.30 -5.93 -28.89
N SER A 435 -72.40 -5.15 -27.78
CA SER A 435 -73.47 -4.18 -27.43
C SER A 435 -73.19 -3.33 -26.13
N THR A 436 -74.11 -2.40 -25.79
CA THR A 436 -74.09 -1.39 -24.68
C THR A 436 -75.11 -1.75 -23.55
N PRO A 437 -75.41 -0.95 -22.46
CA PRO A 437 -75.33 0.52 -22.20
C PRO A 437 -74.70 0.97 -20.84
N ALA A 438 -74.89 2.25 -20.41
CA ALA A 438 -74.09 2.89 -19.34
C ALA A 438 -74.82 3.84 -18.31
N PRO A 439 -74.64 5.19 -18.32
CA PRO A 439 -74.02 5.99 -17.23
C PRO A 439 -74.97 6.98 -16.49
N PRO A 440 -74.69 7.45 -15.24
CA PRO A 440 -73.70 8.52 -14.89
C PRO A 440 -72.91 8.22 -13.57
N THR A 441 -72.27 9.08 -12.73
CA THR A 441 -72.22 10.55 -12.45
C THR A 441 -70.78 11.06 -12.08
N LYS A 442 -70.65 12.21 -11.37
CA LYS A 442 -69.44 13.01 -10.96
C LYS A 442 -69.83 13.96 -9.77
N PRO A 443 -69.02 14.92 -9.23
CA PRO A 443 -67.59 15.31 -9.38
C PRO A 443 -66.86 15.28 -7.98
N ASN A 444 -65.87 16.09 -7.52
CA ASN A 444 -65.10 17.27 -8.01
C ASN A 444 -63.74 17.46 -7.26
N SER A 445 -63.03 18.58 -7.51
CA SER A 445 -61.85 19.14 -6.78
C SER A 445 -61.97 20.71 -6.76
N PRO A 446 -60.99 21.60 -6.40
CA PRO A 446 -59.58 21.44 -5.95
C PRO A 446 -59.07 22.44 -4.83
N THR A 447 -57.74 22.52 -4.66
CA THR A 447 -56.89 23.69 -4.22
C THR A 447 -56.81 24.21 -2.76
N ALA A 448 -55.60 24.04 -2.21
CA ALA A 448 -54.65 25.09 -1.75
C ALA A 448 -54.72 25.81 -0.36
N SER A 449 -53.56 25.76 0.32
CA SER A 449 -52.83 26.86 1.02
C SER A 449 -52.81 26.99 2.56
N ARG A 450 -51.58 27.28 3.06
CA ARG A 450 -51.14 28.01 4.27
C ARG A 450 -51.78 27.80 5.67
N ALA A 451 -51.02 27.09 6.51
CA ALA A 451 -50.25 27.62 7.67
C ALA A 451 -50.87 28.54 8.74
N GLY A 452 -50.57 28.23 10.02
CA GLY A 452 -50.41 29.21 11.12
C GLY A 452 -51.24 28.96 12.39
N GLY A 453 -50.68 29.28 13.58
CA GLY A 453 -51.34 29.18 14.91
C GLY A 453 -51.39 27.75 15.47
N ALA A 454 -50.83 27.35 16.61
CA ALA A 454 -50.22 28.01 17.78
C ALA A 454 -51.18 28.51 18.89
N GLU A 455 -50.96 27.94 20.09
CA GLU A 455 -51.27 28.40 21.46
C GLU A 455 -52.71 28.41 22.02
N GLY A 456 -52.83 27.87 23.26
CA GLY A 456 -53.89 28.13 24.25
C GLY A 456 -55.16 27.21 24.23
N ASP A 457 -55.72 26.77 25.37
CA ASP A 457 -55.17 26.66 26.73
C ASP A 457 -56.04 25.76 27.65
N VAL A 458 -55.56 25.44 28.87
CA VAL A 458 -56.31 25.15 30.12
C VAL A 458 -57.16 23.84 30.25
N VAL A 459 -56.63 22.88 31.06
CA VAL A 459 -57.30 22.12 32.18
C VAL A 459 -58.44 21.11 31.83
N ASN A 460 -58.56 19.88 32.36
CA ASN A 460 -57.86 19.09 33.41
C ASN A 460 -57.98 17.55 33.14
N GLY A 461 -57.17 16.67 33.77
CA GLY A 461 -57.48 15.22 33.78
C GLY A 461 -56.39 14.14 34.01
N THR A 462 -55.78 14.08 35.19
CA THR A 462 -55.24 12.86 35.89
C THR A 462 -54.38 11.78 35.17
N ASP A 463 -53.11 11.70 35.60
CA ASP A 463 -52.34 10.49 35.99
C ASP A 463 -52.19 9.24 35.09
N LYS A 464 -50.95 8.99 34.61
CA LYS A 464 -50.03 7.99 35.21
C LYS A 464 -48.60 7.96 34.60
N ASP A 465 -47.71 7.24 35.31
CA ASP A 465 -46.37 6.75 34.94
C ASP A 465 -45.24 7.76 34.61
N ALA A 466 -44.63 8.30 35.67
CA ALA A 466 -43.32 8.94 35.63
C ALA A 466 -42.43 8.56 36.84
N SER A 467 -41.99 7.29 36.95
CA SER A 467 -41.27 6.78 38.13
C SER A 467 -39.94 6.05 37.84
N LYS A 468 -39.04 6.65 37.03
CA LYS A 468 -37.73 5.99 36.72
C LYS A 468 -36.51 6.90 36.44
N ARG A 469 -36.46 8.16 36.92
CA ARG A 469 -35.30 9.05 36.68
C ARG A 469 -34.57 9.62 37.90
N ASP A 470 -35.19 9.69 39.08
CA ASP A 470 -34.59 10.33 40.28
C ASP A 470 -33.74 9.43 41.17
N LYS A 471 -32.96 8.52 40.57
CA LYS A 471 -32.03 7.62 41.30
C LYS A 471 -30.55 7.70 40.87
N LYS A 472 -30.14 8.78 40.19
CA LYS A 472 -28.73 9.01 39.80
C LYS A 472 -28.20 10.45 40.03
N LYS A 473 -28.80 11.24 40.94
CA LYS A 473 -28.30 12.59 41.32
C LYS A 473 -28.06 12.81 42.81
N GLN A 474 -28.06 11.74 43.62
CA GLN A 474 -27.95 11.82 45.08
C GLN A 474 -26.91 10.83 45.66
N LYS A 475 -25.78 10.64 44.95
CA LYS A 475 -24.68 9.76 45.42
C LYS A 475 -23.27 10.32 45.13
N GLU A 476 -23.14 11.65 45.09
CA GLU A 476 -21.91 12.35 44.71
C GLU A 476 -21.58 13.57 45.60
N LYS A 477 -22.23 13.66 46.78
CA LYS A 477 -21.98 14.71 47.79
C LYS A 477 -21.49 14.22 49.16
N GLU A 478 -21.29 12.91 49.33
CA GLU A 478 -20.79 12.31 50.58
C GLU A 478 -19.50 11.50 50.35
N LYS A 479 -18.41 12.20 50.00
CA LYS A 479 -17.02 11.70 50.17
C LYS A 479 -15.95 12.80 50.10
N LYS A 480 -16.16 13.91 50.80
CA LYS A 480 -15.20 15.03 50.92
C LYS A 480 -15.19 15.73 52.30
N VAL A 481 -14.99 14.97 53.37
CA VAL A 481 -14.41 15.47 54.64
C VAL A 481 -13.62 14.32 55.29
N ASP A 482 -12.29 14.41 55.36
CA ASP A 482 -11.54 14.68 56.61
C ASP A 482 -10.00 14.54 56.40
N LYS A 483 -9.21 15.12 57.31
CA LYS A 483 -7.74 15.06 57.50
C LYS A 483 -6.82 15.82 56.53
N GLY A 484 -6.34 16.98 56.98
CA GLY A 484 -4.96 17.47 56.75
C GLY A 484 -3.95 16.70 57.63
N GLY A 485 -2.64 16.95 57.65
CA GLY A 485 -1.83 18.18 57.47
C GLY A 485 -0.92 18.36 58.72
N PRO A 486 0.14 19.20 58.76
CA PRO A 486 0.68 20.17 57.79
C PRO A 486 1.89 19.57 56.99
N THR A 487 3.07 20.13 56.65
CA THR A 487 3.85 21.35 57.01
C THR A 487 4.77 21.81 55.83
N GLU A 488 5.88 22.52 56.07
CA GLU A 488 6.52 23.46 55.11
C GLU A 488 8.04 23.27 54.86
N ALA A 489 8.57 24.10 53.93
CA ALA A 489 9.94 24.66 53.85
C ALA A 489 11.00 24.10 52.83
N ASN A 490 10.96 24.67 51.62
CA ASN A 490 12.05 25.32 50.84
C ASN A 490 13.55 25.11 51.22
N ILE A 491 14.42 24.82 50.22
CA ILE A 491 15.79 25.39 50.04
C ILE A 491 16.39 25.02 48.65
N GLN A 492 17.51 25.66 48.26
CA GLN A 492 18.09 25.72 46.90
C GLN A 492 19.38 24.84 46.70
N GLN A 493 19.89 24.87 45.45
CA GLN A 493 21.29 24.63 45.00
C GLN A 493 21.81 23.17 44.85
N GLY A 494 22.65 22.99 43.81
CA GLY A 494 23.70 21.96 43.71
C GLY A 494 25.07 22.66 43.55
N PRO A 495 26.10 22.10 42.88
CA PRO A 495 26.27 20.73 42.35
C PRO A 495 27.62 20.06 42.77
N LYS A 496 27.84 18.76 42.46
CA LYS A 496 29.15 18.20 41.98
C LYS A 496 29.14 16.68 41.68
N LYS A 497 30.21 16.24 41.00
CA LYS A 497 30.49 14.92 40.39
C LYS A 497 30.81 13.79 41.39
N GLY A 498 30.61 12.51 41.02
CA GLY A 498 31.31 11.38 41.65
C GLY A 498 30.83 9.95 41.32
N VAL A 499 31.35 9.34 40.24
CA VAL A 499 31.75 7.91 40.01
C VAL A 499 31.51 6.92 41.19
N ASN A 500 30.97 5.69 41.06
CA ASN A 500 30.99 4.68 39.96
C ASN A 500 29.79 3.68 40.00
N LEU A 501 29.77 2.68 39.08
CA LEU A 501 29.11 1.33 39.08
C LEU A 501 27.86 1.07 39.97
N GLU A 502 26.79 0.37 39.54
CA GLU A 502 26.81 -0.93 38.83
C GLU A 502 25.45 -1.25 38.12
N THR A 503 25.30 -2.39 37.43
CA THR A 503 24.18 -2.68 36.50
C THR A 503 23.12 -3.67 37.00
N SER A 504 21.84 -3.33 36.85
CA SER A 504 20.69 -4.25 36.74
C SER A 504 19.48 -3.49 36.16
N GLY A 505 18.55 -4.06 35.40
CA GLY A 505 18.45 -5.45 34.93
C GLY A 505 17.01 -5.96 34.95
N ILE A 506 16.16 -5.52 33.98
CA ILE A 506 14.76 -5.99 33.85
C ILE A 506 14.49 -6.38 32.39
N ASP A 507 14.03 -7.63 32.20
CA ASP A 507 13.53 -8.18 30.92
C ASP A 507 12.02 -7.91 30.78
N GLY A 508 11.53 -7.87 29.55
CA GLY A 508 10.15 -7.52 29.19
C GLY A 508 9.85 -7.83 27.72
N SER A 509 10.47 -8.86 27.16
CA SER A 509 10.42 -9.16 25.73
C SER A 509 9.07 -9.75 25.25
N VAL A 510 8.43 -9.06 24.31
CA VAL A 510 7.29 -9.55 23.51
C VAL A 510 7.79 -9.79 22.09
N ASN A 511 7.42 -10.93 21.48
CA ASN A 511 7.82 -11.27 20.11
C ASN A 511 6.73 -10.85 19.11
N ASP A 512 7.16 -10.29 17.98
CA ASP A 512 6.38 -10.19 16.74
C ASP A 512 7.20 -10.77 15.59
N ASP A 513 6.54 -11.44 14.64
CA ASP A 513 7.15 -12.24 13.57
C ASP A 513 6.55 -11.81 12.20
N GLY A 514 6.91 -10.59 11.77
CA GLY A 514 6.35 -9.91 10.59
C GLY A 514 7.31 -9.73 9.41
N ALA A 515 8.10 -10.75 9.04
CA ALA A 515 9.20 -10.61 8.09
C ALA A 515 8.77 -10.27 6.64
N THR A 516 8.88 -8.99 6.25
CA THR A 516 8.72 -8.53 4.87
C THR A 516 10.03 -8.65 4.07
N LEU A 517 10.00 -9.44 2.99
CA LEU A 517 11.16 -9.59 2.09
C LEU A 517 11.18 -8.50 1.02
N SER A 518 12.28 -7.73 1.00
CA SER A 518 12.67 -6.87 -0.12
C SER A 518 14.15 -7.14 -0.44
N PRO A 519 14.51 -7.61 -1.65
CA PRO A 519 15.91 -7.86 -1.99
C PRO A 519 16.78 -6.61 -1.85
N GLY A 520 17.96 -6.76 -1.27
CA GLY A 520 18.98 -5.71 -1.19
C GLY A 520 19.66 -5.43 -2.53
N ALA A 521 20.59 -4.47 -2.51
CA ALA A 521 21.45 -4.15 -3.64
C ALA A 521 22.91 -4.01 -3.13
N GLU A 522 23.86 -4.53 -3.90
CA GLU A 522 25.29 -4.30 -3.69
C GLU A 522 25.88 -3.60 -4.91
N THR A 523 26.54 -2.46 -4.69
CA THR A 523 27.44 -1.80 -5.65
C THR A 523 28.56 -1.16 -4.85
N GLY A 524 29.82 -1.45 -5.20
CA GLY A 524 30.98 -1.05 -4.41
C GLY A 524 31.56 0.32 -4.76
N GLY A 525 32.04 1.04 -3.74
CA GLY A 525 32.84 2.26 -3.89
C GLY A 525 33.32 2.80 -2.54
N ALA A 526 34.64 2.80 -2.31
CA ALA A 526 35.37 3.35 -1.15
C ALA A 526 34.91 2.92 0.27
N GLN A 527 35.77 2.21 1.01
CA GLN A 527 35.51 1.78 2.39
C GLN A 527 36.05 2.74 3.46
N THR A 528 35.31 2.90 4.55
CA THR A 528 35.84 2.94 5.93
C THR A 528 34.71 2.50 6.91
N PRO A 529 35.00 2.06 8.14
CA PRO A 529 34.27 0.92 8.73
C PRO A 529 32.94 1.25 9.42
N ILE A 530 31.91 0.48 9.09
CA ILE A 530 30.63 0.41 9.82
C ILE A 530 30.63 -0.82 10.74
N SER A 531 30.21 -0.66 11.99
CA SER A 531 30.12 -1.73 12.99
C SER A 531 28.97 -2.70 12.67
N ARG A 532 29.31 -3.95 12.35
CA ARG A 532 28.34 -4.99 11.95
C ARG A 532 27.61 -5.60 13.15
N ARG A 533 26.27 -5.66 13.12
CA ARG A 533 25.53 -6.73 13.82
C ARG A 533 25.64 -8.02 13.02
N GLY A 534 26.68 -8.79 13.31
CA GLY A 534 26.82 -10.23 13.02
C GLY A 534 26.28 -10.75 11.69
N ALA A 535 27.11 -10.75 10.64
CA ALA A 535 27.04 -11.85 9.68
C ALA A 535 27.30 -13.16 10.45
N ARG A 536 26.56 -14.24 10.16
CA ARG A 536 26.82 -15.54 10.80
C ARG A 536 28.22 -16.01 10.46
N ASN A 537 28.92 -16.56 11.44
CA ASN A 537 30.24 -17.12 11.25
C ASN A 537 30.19 -18.27 10.21
N PRO A 538 30.94 -18.20 9.09
CA PRO A 538 30.98 -19.29 8.12
C PRO A 538 31.52 -20.60 8.74
N TRP A 539 32.33 -20.51 9.79
CA TRP A 539 32.94 -21.65 10.48
C TRP A 539 32.02 -22.24 11.56
N THR A 540 30.75 -22.48 11.20
CA THR A 540 29.73 -23.03 12.12
C THR A 540 29.45 -24.50 11.83
N LEU A 541 29.59 -25.35 12.85
CA LEU A 541 29.10 -26.74 12.84
C LEU A 541 27.71 -26.84 13.46
N PHE A 542 26.92 -27.78 12.95
CA PHE A 542 25.58 -28.14 13.41
C PHE A 542 25.57 -29.59 13.89
N ILE A 543 25.23 -29.78 15.16
CA ILE A 543 25.26 -31.08 15.86
C ILE A 543 23.84 -31.52 16.15
N LYS A 544 23.47 -32.74 15.75
CA LYS A 544 22.17 -33.38 16.04
C LYS A 544 22.32 -34.55 16.99
N HIS A 545 21.21 -34.95 17.60
CA HIS A 545 21.12 -36.08 18.54
C HIS A 545 21.94 -35.85 19.82
N LEU A 546 21.89 -34.63 20.36
CA LEU A 546 22.42 -34.37 21.69
C LEU A 546 21.49 -35.01 22.76
N PRO A 547 22.04 -35.58 23.85
CA PRO A 547 21.24 -35.88 25.03
C PRO A 547 20.67 -34.57 25.59
N VAL A 548 19.53 -34.64 26.28
CA VAL A 548 18.92 -33.48 26.95
C VAL A 548 18.61 -33.86 28.39
N PRO A 549 19.08 -33.10 29.39
CA PRO A 549 19.91 -31.90 29.29
C PRO A 549 21.39 -32.21 28.99
N VAL A 550 22.05 -31.30 28.28
CA VAL A 550 23.50 -31.25 28.02
C VAL A 550 24.03 -29.83 28.32
N SER A 551 25.26 -29.72 28.83
CA SER A 551 25.92 -28.42 29.05
C SER A 551 26.69 -27.96 27.81
N GLU A 552 27.06 -26.68 27.75
CA GLU A 552 27.99 -26.20 26.72
C GLU A 552 29.38 -26.84 26.86
N ASP A 553 29.79 -27.18 28.09
CA ASP A 553 31.13 -27.71 28.35
C ASP A 553 31.24 -29.19 27.96
N GLU A 554 30.16 -29.97 28.08
CA GLU A 554 30.07 -31.32 27.50
C GLU A 554 30.14 -31.29 25.96
N ILE A 555 29.55 -30.27 25.33
CA ILE A 555 29.64 -30.06 23.87
C ILE A 555 31.07 -29.64 23.48
N LYS A 556 31.74 -28.82 24.30
CA LYS A 556 33.14 -28.43 24.09
C LYS A 556 34.08 -29.64 24.26
N GLU A 557 33.86 -30.51 25.24
CA GLU A 557 34.68 -31.69 25.51
C GLU A 557 34.59 -32.75 24.41
N PHE A 558 33.42 -32.91 23.80
CA PHE A 558 33.21 -33.76 22.63
C PHE A 558 34.06 -33.38 21.40
N PHE A 559 34.62 -32.17 21.34
CA PHE A 559 35.54 -31.76 20.27
C PHE A 559 37.02 -31.99 20.58
N GLY A 560 37.37 -32.54 21.74
CA GLY A 560 38.76 -32.88 22.11
C GLY A 560 39.70 -31.68 21.96
N ASP A 561 40.79 -31.83 21.20
CA ASP A 561 41.77 -30.76 20.95
C ASP A 561 41.17 -29.53 20.25
N ALA A 562 40.11 -29.72 19.43
CA ALA A 562 39.42 -28.63 18.75
C ALA A 562 38.55 -27.78 19.70
N LYS A 563 38.39 -28.18 20.98
CA LYS A 563 37.76 -27.38 22.06
C LYS A 563 38.31 -25.95 22.14
N ASN A 564 39.61 -25.79 21.92
CA ASN A 564 40.31 -24.51 22.02
C ASN A 564 39.97 -23.52 20.88
N GLY A 565 39.44 -24.03 19.76
CA GLY A 565 39.01 -23.21 18.62
C GLY A 565 37.55 -22.79 18.67
N ILE A 566 36.77 -23.21 19.67
CA ILE A 566 35.34 -22.88 19.80
C ILE A 566 35.17 -21.48 20.39
N ILE A 567 34.54 -20.58 19.63
CA ILE A 567 34.25 -19.20 20.10
C ILE A 567 32.86 -19.06 20.71
N HIS A 568 31.89 -19.89 20.32
CA HIS A 568 30.50 -19.80 20.79
C HIS A 568 29.75 -21.13 20.61
N VAL A 569 28.89 -21.47 21.58
CA VAL A 569 28.00 -22.64 21.56
C VAL A 569 26.57 -22.16 21.75
N LYS A 570 25.64 -22.58 20.89
CA LYS A 570 24.23 -22.18 20.95
C LYS A 570 23.32 -23.39 20.98
N ILE A 571 22.75 -23.67 22.15
CA ILE A 571 21.75 -24.72 22.39
C ILE A 571 20.34 -24.09 22.35
N PRO A 572 19.52 -24.32 21.29
CA PRO A 572 18.18 -23.75 21.21
C PRO A 572 17.22 -24.47 22.14
N HIS A 573 16.28 -23.71 22.72
CA HIS A 573 15.26 -24.24 23.63
C HIS A 573 13.89 -24.35 22.93
N ILE A 574 12.93 -24.94 23.63
CA ILE A 574 11.50 -24.91 23.30
C ILE A 574 10.70 -24.69 24.59
N ASN A 575 9.68 -23.82 24.52
CA ASN A 575 8.77 -23.60 25.63
C ASN A 575 7.70 -24.69 25.63
N GLN A 576 7.55 -25.42 26.74
CA GLN A 576 6.43 -26.34 26.98
C GLN A 576 5.85 -26.08 28.37
N GLY A 577 4.56 -25.73 28.44
CA GLY A 577 3.76 -25.84 29.67
C GLY A 577 4.32 -25.15 30.93
N GLY A 578 5.04 -24.03 30.79
CA GLY A 578 5.68 -23.31 31.90
C GLY A 578 7.18 -23.58 32.10
N GLY A 579 7.77 -24.51 31.35
CA GLY A 579 9.21 -24.78 31.35
C GLY A 579 9.91 -24.46 30.02
N LYS A 580 11.23 -24.20 30.09
CA LYS A 580 12.15 -24.16 28.95
C LYS A 580 12.90 -25.49 28.88
N THR A 581 12.72 -26.27 27.81
CA THR A 581 13.44 -27.53 27.58
C THR A 581 14.43 -27.33 26.44
N GLN A 582 15.64 -27.90 26.52
CA GLN A 582 16.60 -27.87 25.40
C GLN A 582 16.08 -28.71 24.22
N ARG A 583 16.49 -28.37 23.00
CA ARG A 583 16.34 -29.23 21.83
C ARG A 583 17.55 -30.15 21.70
N HIS A 584 17.37 -31.31 21.07
CA HIS A 584 18.41 -32.32 20.81
C HIS A 584 19.43 -31.91 19.72
N PHE A 585 19.76 -30.63 19.61
CA PHE A 585 20.74 -30.10 18.66
C PHE A 585 21.35 -28.78 19.14
N ALA A 586 22.56 -28.47 18.66
CA ALA A 586 23.25 -27.22 18.91
C ALA A 586 24.00 -26.73 17.66
N TYR A 587 24.35 -25.45 17.68
CA TYR A 587 25.31 -24.84 16.76
C TYR A 587 26.60 -24.54 17.52
N VAL A 588 27.75 -24.75 16.90
CA VAL A 588 29.08 -24.49 17.48
C VAL A 588 29.89 -23.72 16.47
N GLU A 589 30.32 -22.51 16.85
CA GLU A 589 31.04 -21.57 16.00
C GLU A 589 32.53 -21.62 16.35
N PHE A 590 33.38 -21.76 15.34
CA PHE A 590 34.84 -21.86 15.49
C PHE A 590 35.54 -20.57 15.06
N GLY A 591 36.72 -20.29 15.62
CA GLY A 591 37.49 -19.07 15.32
C GLY A 591 38.08 -19.03 13.90
N ASP A 592 38.23 -20.18 13.26
CA ASP A 592 38.87 -20.36 11.96
C ASP A 592 38.41 -21.65 11.25
N GLU A 593 38.83 -21.82 10.00
CA GLU A 593 38.45 -22.96 9.15
C GLU A 593 39.16 -24.27 9.52
N GLU A 594 40.34 -24.22 10.13
CA GLU A 594 41.14 -25.40 10.47
C GLU A 594 40.59 -26.08 11.72
N ALA A 595 40.26 -25.31 12.76
CA ALA A 595 39.55 -25.77 13.95
C ALA A 595 38.16 -26.31 13.59
N MET A 596 37.43 -25.66 12.66
CA MET A 596 36.16 -26.21 12.15
C MET A 596 36.35 -27.56 11.45
N LYS A 597 37.39 -27.71 10.61
CA LYS A 597 37.70 -28.98 9.93
C LYS A 597 38.10 -30.08 10.93
N ALA A 598 38.88 -29.74 11.95
CA ALA A 598 39.21 -30.65 13.05
C ALA A 598 37.96 -31.09 13.81
N GLY A 599 37.07 -30.15 14.17
CA GLY A 599 35.78 -30.48 14.79
C GLY A 599 34.87 -31.33 13.90
N LEU A 600 34.90 -31.13 12.58
CA LEU A 600 34.18 -31.94 11.60
C LEU A 600 34.74 -33.36 11.43
N ALA A 601 35.97 -33.62 11.90
CA ALA A 601 36.59 -34.95 11.89
C ALA A 601 36.17 -35.82 13.09
N MET A 602 35.68 -35.24 14.19
CA MET A 602 35.19 -35.95 15.39
C MET A 602 33.82 -36.65 15.19
N LYS A 603 33.61 -37.27 14.02
CA LYS A 603 32.39 -37.99 13.65
C LYS A 603 32.46 -39.45 14.12
N GLY A 604 31.94 -39.71 15.31
CA GLY A 604 31.71 -41.08 15.79
C GLY A 604 31.75 -41.25 17.31
N GLU A 605 32.31 -40.27 18.02
CA GLU A 605 32.37 -40.30 19.48
C GLU A 605 30.99 -40.13 20.13
N ARG A 606 30.93 -40.32 21.45
CA ARG A 606 29.68 -40.36 22.22
C ARG A 606 29.64 -39.28 23.30
N ILE A 607 28.51 -38.60 23.39
CA ILE A 607 28.16 -37.76 24.54
C ILE A 607 27.19 -38.58 25.41
N ARG A 608 27.71 -39.11 26.51
CA ARG A 608 27.01 -40.10 27.35
C ARG A 608 26.55 -41.29 26.49
N ASP A 609 25.27 -41.67 26.54
CA ASP A 609 24.71 -42.78 25.75
C ASP A 609 24.42 -42.43 24.28
N SER A 610 24.53 -41.16 23.88
CA SER A 610 24.17 -40.71 22.52
C SER A 610 25.38 -40.58 21.61
N THR A 611 25.20 -40.87 20.32
CA THR A 611 26.19 -40.66 19.25
C THR A 611 25.74 -39.44 18.42
N PRO A 612 26.34 -38.25 18.62
CA PRO A 612 25.92 -37.03 17.93
C PRO A 612 26.31 -37.06 16.46
N HIS A 613 25.47 -36.46 15.60
CA HIS A 613 25.78 -36.29 14.18
C HIS A 613 26.27 -34.86 13.91
N VAL A 614 27.55 -34.71 13.59
CA VAL A 614 28.19 -33.43 13.23
C VAL A 614 28.14 -33.19 11.72
N SER A 615 27.70 -32.01 11.32
CA SER A 615 27.67 -31.50 9.94
C SER A 615 28.12 -30.04 9.91
N ILE A 616 28.64 -29.54 8.79
CA ILE A 616 28.72 -28.09 8.57
C ILE A 616 27.29 -27.53 8.59
N ALA A 617 27.09 -26.34 9.14
CA ALA A 617 25.79 -25.66 9.05
C ALA A 617 25.56 -25.15 7.62
N ASP A 618 24.63 -25.76 6.88
CA ASP A 618 24.21 -25.32 5.53
C ASP A 618 23.98 -23.79 5.52
N MET A 619 24.80 -23.01 4.80
CA MET A 619 24.56 -21.57 4.65
C MET A 619 23.34 -21.30 3.77
N ASP A 620 23.14 -22.11 2.73
CA ASP A 620 22.01 -22.03 1.81
C ASP A 620 20.98 -23.13 2.08
N ARG A 621 20.07 -22.86 3.02
CA ARG A 621 18.89 -23.69 3.21
C ARG A 621 17.61 -22.87 3.40
N GLU A 622 16.88 -22.70 2.30
CA GLU A 622 15.47 -22.29 2.32
C GLU A 622 14.64 -23.19 3.27
N PRO A 623 13.53 -22.68 3.85
CA PRO A 623 12.75 -23.37 4.89
C PRO A 623 11.97 -24.60 4.38
N GLY A 624 12.68 -25.68 4.06
CA GLY A 624 12.17 -26.92 3.49
C GLY A 624 12.42 -28.18 4.35
N GLY A 625 11.36 -28.69 4.98
CA GLY A 625 11.21 -30.15 5.18
C GLY A 625 11.38 -30.73 6.59
N GLY A 626 10.81 -30.13 7.64
CA GLY A 626 10.55 -30.82 8.93
C GLY A 626 9.16 -31.47 8.97
N ARG A 627 9.03 -32.71 9.46
CA ARG A 627 7.75 -33.44 9.53
C ARG A 627 6.97 -33.12 10.82
N GLY A 628 5.67 -32.80 10.72
CA GLY A 628 4.72 -32.94 11.83
C GLY A 628 3.60 -31.88 11.88
N ARG A 629 2.35 -32.34 11.69
CA ARG A 629 1.07 -31.60 11.95
C ARG A 629 0.92 -30.22 11.27
N GLY A 630 0.13 -30.16 10.18
CA GLY A 630 -0.31 -28.91 9.56
C GLY A 630 -0.76 -29.04 8.10
N ARG A 631 -0.13 -29.93 7.32
CA ARG A 631 -0.45 -30.18 5.89
C ARG A 631 -1.73 -31.02 5.70
N GLY A 632 -2.88 -30.50 6.13
CA GLY A 632 -4.21 -31.09 5.88
C GLY A 632 -4.96 -30.50 4.68
N PHE A 633 -4.87 -29.18 4.47
CA PHE A 633 -5.76 -28.46 3.55
C PHE A 633 -5.15 -28.15 2.17
N ALA A 634 -3.91 -27.64 2.10
CA ALA A 634 -3.29 -27.23 0.82
C ALA A 634 -3.06 -28.41 -0.14
N MET A 635 -2.59 -29.55 0.36
CA MET A 635 -2.30 -30.75 -0.44
C MET A 635 -3.58 -31.33 -1.08
N ARG A 636 -4.70 -31.30 -0.34
CA ARG A 636 -6.01 -31.78 -0.81
C ARG A 636 -6.54 -30.92 -1.97
N GLY A 637 -6.30 -29.61 -1.92
CA GLY A 637 -6.64 -28.68 -3.01
C GLY A 637 -5.86 -28.94 -4.31
N LEU A 638 -4.57 -29.29 -4.22
CA LEU A 638 -3.76 -29.63 -5.41
C LEU A 638 -4.24 -30.94 -6.05
N MET A 639 -4.47 -32.00 -5.27
CA MET A 639 -5.02 -33.27 -5.77
C MET A 639 -6.43 -33.10 -6.36
N GLN A 640 -7.25 -32.22 -5.80
CA GLN A 640 -8.58 -31.91 -6.35
C GLN A 640 -8.55 -31.13 -7.67
N ALA A 641 -7.44 -30.47 -8.02
CA ALA A 641 -7.34 -29.61 -9.20
C ALA A 641 -6.86 -30.31 -10.48
N GLY A 642 -6.57 -31.62 -10.45
CA GLY A 642 -6.27 -32.43 -11.64
C GLY A 642 -4.92 -32.18 -12.34
N LEU A 643 -4.17 -31.13 -11.99
CA LEU A 643 -2.84 -30.84 -12.56
C LEU A 643 -1.76 -31.80 -12.01
N GLN A 644 -1.72 -33.02 -12.55
CA GLN A 644 -0.54 -33.89 -12.45
C GLN A 644 0.30 -33.81 -13.73
N ARG A 645 1.58 -33.49 -13.57
CA ARG A 645 2.56 -33.44 -14.67
C ARG A 645 2.86 -34.87 -15.12
N GLN A 646 2.36 -35.28 -16.29
CA GLN A 646 2.70 -36.59 -16.87
C GLN A 646 4.19 -36.64 -17.20
N SER A 647 4.94 -37.46 -16.45
CA SER A 647 6.28 -37.90 -16.83
C SER A 647 6.17 -39.21 -17.62
N SER A 648 6.38 -39.15 -18.93
CA SER A 648 6.46 -40.33 -19.80
C SER A 648 7.51 -41.32 -19.28
N GLY A 649 7.11 -42.57 -19.02
CA GLY A 649 8.04 -43.58 -18.51
C GLY A 649 9.10 -43.98 -19.53
N ARG A 650 10.34 -44.19 -19.06
CA ARG A 650 11.33 -44.99 -19.79
C ARG A 650 11.31 -46.41 -19.21
N GLY A 651 11.06 -47.40 -20.07
CA GLY A 651 11.13 -48.81 -19.70
C GLY A 651 12.54 -49.22 -19.28
N ARG A 652 12.63 -50.19 -18.37
CA ARG A 652 13.89 -50.75 -17.89
C ARG A 652 14.15 -52.05 -18.64
N ALA A 653 15.09 -52.05 -19.58
CA ALA A 653 15.54 -53.28 -20.21
C ALA A 653 16.29 -54.13 -19.18
N GLN A 654 15.96 -55.42 -19.11
CA GLN A 654 16.86 -56.45 -18.60
C GLN A 654 17.61 -57.04 -19.80
N ALA A 655 18.85 -57.47 -19.58
CA ALA A 655 19.65 -58.15 -20.58
C ALA A 655 19.79 -59.63 -20.22
N GLU A 656 19.74 -60.48 -21.24
CA GLU A 656 20.31 -61.83 -21.27
C GLU A 656 20.79 -62.06 -22.72
N GLU A 657 21.84 -62.88 -22.90
CA GLU A 657 22.60 -62.96 -24.14
C GLU A 657 22.02 -63.97 -25.13
N SER A 658 21.71 -63.53 -26.36
CA SER A 658 21.70 -64.30 -27.63
C SER A 658 21.46 -63.37 -28.83
#